data_AF-A0A828T0Q8-F1
#
_entry.id   AF-A0A828T0Q8-F1
#
_cell.length_a   1.000
_cell.length_b   1.000
_cell.length_c   1.000
_cell.angle_alpha   90.00
_cell.angle_beta   90.00
_cell.angle_gamma   90.00
#
_symmetry.space_group_name_H-M   'P 1'
#
loop_
_entity.id
_entity.type
_entity.pdbx_description
1 polymer ?
#
loop_
_entity_poly.entity_id
_entity_poly.type
_entity_poly.pdbx_seq_one_letter_code
_entity_poly.pdbx_strand_id
1 'polypeptide(L)'
;MQEVSEKYNNDSYRERHALSVERLRTLPFEESVEDSYIAYFRLVALFLLEVENVRIQVESGKWDQYNEEDMRQINEILYSDIVGDAYEKSYANPKYACSWFEPEMGRLLSFLYVEMRSGIPYAFEGRLDYLTILYELFIEVYTYFENCRVDGAEPEIRRVRDIVYWYASDYCDVFLADRIKEQIDPSYSFAADIIENADLSSDRYLYRFGEYITENELGTARRLRSLPEETIQKMADVYTEGYRIGFINTGKDLSKKSVVNIRYSLGFERVIRAAIANFRAMGLKPVIYRAASGVITKREHHKIGYFGAVANWQYEYDHRQDQALFMDKRYIERRLEVMHTVYEQNKEQAAQFAGPAVMETFGEKPFSPKAVPEAPAYCEEQRELALQYDSRSGQITNEYIKGEERSFTIIAYPVPEIGPKYEEIFDEVIRINTLDAKLYEKVQQTMIDALDQGEKVRVIGKGENRTDMEIRLWSLKDARKETIFENCVADVNIPVGEVFTSPVLEGTNGVLHVSRVYLDGLQYKDLELKFKDGKIVDYRCGNFKDEEEGRRYIFDNVLKNHDTLPLGEFAIGTNTTAYAAGKKYGIEDKMPILIAEKTGPHFAVGDTCYSWSEDVRVYNPNGKEIVAKDNSCSLKRKEDPSAAYFQCHTDITVPYEELEEISVVTKDGKHIILIKDGRFVLPGTEILNEPLKQLEN
;
A
#
# COMPACT_ATOMS: atom_id res chain seq x y z
N MET A 1 -31.12 -21.36 -4.05
CA MET A 1 -30.18 -22.46 -3.77
C MET A 1 -28.93 -22.01 -3.00
N GLN A 2 -28.61 -20.70 -2.91
CA GLN A 2 -27.49 -20.18 -2.12
C GLN A 2 -27.71 -20.18 -0.59
N GLU A 3 -28.88 -19.76 -0.09
CA GLU A 3 -29.15 -19.71 1.37
C GLU A 3 -29.16 -21.09 2.07
N VAL A 4 -29.44 -22.16 1.33
CA VAL A 4 -29.44 -23.53 1.88
C VAL A 4 -28.00 -24.05 1.99
N SER A 5 -27.13 -23.69 1.04
CA SER A 5 -25.72 -24.08 1.02
C SER A 5 -24.90 -23.44 2.15
N GLU A 6 -25.07 -22.14 2.41
CA GLU A 6 -24.35 -21.44 3.49
C GLU A 6 -24.71 -21.96 4.88
N LYS A 7 -26.00 -22.30 5.09
CA LYS A 7 -26.48 -22.81 6.38
C LYS A 7 -25.95 -24.21 6.70
N TYR A 8 -25.88 -25.10 5.70
CA TYR A 8 -25.29 -26.44 5.85
C TYR A 8 -23.77 -26.40 6.02
N ASN A 9 -23.08 -25.44 5.39
CA ASN A 9 -21.63 -25.27 5.56
C ASN A 9 -21.29 -24.78 6.98
N ASN A 10 -22.09 -23.87 7.53
CA ASN A 10 -21.90 -23.31 8.87
C ASN A 10 -22.09 -24.35 9.99
N ASP A 11 -23.04 -25.29 9.85
CA ASP A 11 -23.23 -26.38 10.82
C ASP A 11 -22.05 -27.37 10.83
N SER A 12 -21.46 -27.67 9.67
CA SER A 12 -20.28 -28.52 9.58
C SER A 12 -19.05 -27.87 10.21
N TYR A 13 -18.82 -26.57 9.98
CA TYR A 13 -17.73 -25.84 10.63
C TYR A 13 -17.92 -25.76 12.14
N ARG A 14 -19.15 -25.60 12.65
CA ARG A 14 -19.42 -25.58 14.09
C ARG A 14 -18.98 -26.85 14.81
N GLU A 15 -19.29 -28.02 14.26
CA GLU A 15 -18.88 -29.30 14.85
C GLU A 15 -17.36 -29.47 14.81
N ARG A 16 -16.74 -29.23 13.64
CA ARG A 16 -15.28 -29.28 13.48
C ARG A 16 -14.56 -28.32 14.41
N HIS A 17 -15.03 -27.07 14.50
CA HIS A 17 -14.48 -26.07 15.40
C HIS A 17 -14.54 -26.50 16.85
N ALA A 18 -15.69 -27.04 17.29
CA ALA A 18 -15.85 -27.52 18.66
C ALA A 18 -14.86 -28.65 18.99
N LEU A 19 -14.66 -29.60 18.08
CA LEU A 19 -13.67 -30.67 18.21
C LEU A 19 -12.23 -30.13 18.24
N SER A 20 -11.90 -29.19 17.35
CA SER A 20 -10.59 -28.54 17.33
C SER A 20 -10.31 -27.80 18.64
N VAL A 21 -11.28 -27.04 19.15
CA VAL A 21 -11.15 -26.34 20.44
C VAL A 21 -11.03 -27.33 21.61
N GLU A 22 -11.75 -28.45 21.60
CA GLU A 22 -11.59 -29.50 22.60
C GLU A 22 -10.16 -30.06 22.58
N ARG A 23 -9.61 -30.37 21.41
CA ARG A 23 -8.22 -30.81 21.27
C ARG A 23 -7.24 -29.75 21.74
N LEU A 24 -7.40 -28.49 21.35
CA LEU A 24 -6.54 -27.38 21.79
C LEU A 24 -6.48 -27.24 23.31
N ARG A 25 -7.58 -27.52 24.04
CA ARG A 25 -7.62 -27.46 25.51
C ARG A 25 -6.78 -28.53 26.18
N THR A 26 -6.49 -29.65 25.51
CA THR A 26 -5.69 -30.73 26.10
C THR A 26 -4.19 -30.52 25.89
N LEU A 27 -3.79 -29.90 24.77
CA LEU A 27 -2.38 -29.75 24.37
C LEU A 27 -1.47 -29.06 25.41
N PRO A 28 -1.90 -28.01 26.15
CA PRO A 28 -1.07 -27.38 27.18
C PRO A 28 -0.58 -28.34 28.28
N PHE A 29 -1.30 -29.44 28.51
CA PHE A 29 -1.04 -30.39 29.59
C PHE A 29 -0.41 -31.70 29.10
N GLU A 30 -0.31 -31.89 27.79
CA GLU A 30 0.25 -33.10 27.20
C GLU A 30 1.78 -33.07 27.16
N GLU A 31 2.39 -34.25 27.22
CA GLU A 31 3.83 -34.51 27.04
C GLU A 31 4.05 -35.42 25.83
N SER A 32 3.14 -35.37 24.85
CA SER A 32 3.05 -36.31 23.73
C SER A 32 3.94 -35.92 22.53
N VAL A 33 4.56 -34.74 22.55
CA VAL A 33 5.56 -34.27 21.56
C VAL A 33 6.92 -34.14 22.22
N GLU A 34 8.02 -34.26 21.49
CA GLU A 34 9.37 -34.20 22.08
C GLU A 34 9.62 -32.93 22.89
N ASP A 35 10.47 -33.07 23.92
CA ASP A 35 10.76 -32.00 24.90
C ASP A 35 11.36 -30.73 24.25
N SER A 36 12.00 -30.88 23.09
CA SER A 36 12.51 -29.78 22.27
C SER A 36 11.39 -28.89 21.73
N TYR A 37 10.25 -29.46 21.30
CA TYR A 37 9.14 -28.75 20.65
C TYR A 37 7.97 -28.43 21.58
N ILE A 38 7.89 -29.08 22.74
CA ILE A 38 6.73 -28.98 23.65
C ILE A 38 6.43 -27.54 24.09
N ALA A 39 7.46 -26.73 24.33
CA ALA A 39 7.29 -25.35 24.77
C ALA A 39 6.62 -24.48 23.69
N TYR A 40 6.97 -24.71 22.42
CA TYR A 40 6.36 -24.02 21.29
C TYR A 40 4.87 -24.37 21.18
N PHE A 41 4.53 -25.66 21.12
CA PHE A 41 3.13 -26.08 20.92
C PHE A 41 2.24 -25.66 22.09
N ARG A 42 2.74 -25.70 23.32
CA ARG A 42 1.99 -25.20 24.49
C ARG A 42 1.72 -23.70 24.38
N LEU A 43 2.72 -22.91 23.98
CA LEU A 43 2.57 -21.47 23.82
C LEU A 43 1.55 -21.13 22.74
N VAL A 44 1.65 -21.75 21.57
CA VAL A 44 0.72 -21.48 20.45
C VAL A 44 -0.70 -21.97 20.78
N ALA A 45 -0.86 -23.13 21.42
CA ALA A 45 -2.17 -23.60 21.87
C ALA A 45 -2.83 -22.64 22.87
N LEU A 46 -2.08 -22.12 23.84
CA LEU A 46 -2.58 -21.11 24.78
C LEU A 46 -3.00 -19.83 24.05
N PHE A 47 -2.20 -19.35 23.09
CA PHE A 47 -2.56 -18.19 22.27
C PHE A 47 -3.86 -18.43 21.49
N LEU A 48 -4.01 -19.58 20.83
CA LEU A 48 -5.24 -19.93 20.10
C LEU A 48 -6.46 -20.00 21.02
N LEU A 49 -6.30 -20.49 22.25
CA LEU A 49 -7.37 -20.49 23.26
C LEU A 49 -7.76 -19.08 23.71
N GLU A 50 -6.82 -18.13 23.76
CA GLU A 50 -7.14 -16.71 24.01
C GLU A 50 -7.92 -16.10 22.84
N VAL A 51 -7.55 -16.41 21.59
CA VAL A 51 -8.31 -16.01 20.40
C VAL A 51 -9.74 -16.57 20.45
N GLU A 52 -9.90 -17.85 20.81
CA GLU A 52 -11.20 -18.49 20.97
C GLU A 52 -12.03 -17.84 22.10
N ASN A 53 -11.40 -17.48 23.22
CA ASN A 53 -12.06 -16.76 24.31
C ASN A 53 -12.62 -15.40 23.83
N VAL A 54 -11.85 -14.67 23.01
CA VAL A 54 -12.32 -13.42 22.39
C VAL A 54 -13.48 -13.67 21.44
N ARG A 55 -13.40 -14.69 20.57
CA ARG A 55 -14.50 -15.07 19.67
C ARG A 55 -15.79 -15.34 20.44
N ILE A 56 -15.73 -16.10 21.55
CA ILE A 56 -16.89 -16.37 22.42
C ILE A 56 -17.44 -15.07 23.01
N GLN A 57 -16.59 -14.15 23.43
CA GLN A 57 -17.01 -12.86 24.00
C GLN A 57 -17.70 -11.97 22.95
N VAL A 58 -17.19 -11.95 21.72
CA VAL A 58 -17.80 -11.23 20.59
C VAL A 58 -19.15 -11.86 20.22
N GLU A 59 -19.20 -13.17 19.99
CA GLU A 59 -20.43 -13.90 19.60
C GLU A 59 -21.53 -13.78 20.67
N SER A 60 -21.16 -13.84 21.96
CA SER A 60 -22.13 -13.70 23.07
C SER A 60 -22.60 -12.27 23.31
N GLY A 61 -22.04 -11.27 22.63
CA GLY A 61 -22.31 -9.85 22.87
C GLY A 61 -21.74 -9.32 24.20
N LYS A 62 -20.92 -10.13 24.90
CA LYS A 62 -20.24 -9.71 26.13
C LYS A 62 -19.16 -8.66 25.84
N TRP A 63 -18.50 -8.77 24.68
CA TRP A 63 -17.49 -7.79 24.24
C TRP A 63 -18.03 -6.36 24.32
N ASP A 64 -19.26 -6.15 23.86
CA ASP A 64 -19.92 -4.84 23.81
C ASP A 64 -20.27 -4.25 25.19
N GLN A 65 -20.12 -5.03 26.25
CA GLN A 65 -20.35 -4.61 27.63
C GLN A 65 -19.05 -4.20 28.34
N TYR A 66 -17.88 -4.55 27.79
CA TYR A 66 -16.59 -4.17 28.36
C TYR A 66 -16.36 -2.67 28.30
N ASN A 67 -15.73 -2.14 29.34
CA ASN A 67 -15.25 -0.77 29.30
C ASN A 67 -13.99 -0.68 28.40
N GLU A 68 -13.54 0.54 28.13
CA GLU A 68 -12.39 0.78 27.26
C GLU A 68 -11.08 0.19 27.81
N GLU A 69 -10.89 0.19 29.13
CA GLU A 69 -9.71 -0.38 29.79
C GLU A 69 -9.63 -1.89 29.60
N ASP A 70 -10.75 -2.60 29.80
CA ASP A 70 -10.83 -4.05 29.62
C ASP A 70 -10.55 -4.44 28.16
N MET A 71 -11.13 -3.69 27.19
CA MET A 71 -10.87 -3.89 25.76
C MET A 71 -9.40 -3.66 25.41
N ARG A 72 -8.78 -2.61 25.97
CA ARG A 72 -7.37 -2.28 25.76
C ARG A 72 -6.46 -3.37 26.32
N GLN A 73 -6.73 -3.87 27.53
CA GLN A 73 -5.95 -4.95 28.12
C GLN A 73 -6.00 -6.23 27.28
N ILE A 74 -7.18 -6.60 26.76
CA ILE A 74 -7.29 -7.76 25.87
C ILE A 74 -6.51 -7.51 24.57
N ASN A 75 -6.59 -6.31 24.00
CA ASN A 75 -5.80 -5.94 22.83
C ASN A 75 -4.28 -6.06 23.10
N GLU A 76 -3.79 -5.53 24.22
CA GLU A 76 -2.38 -5.63 24.62
C GLU A 76 -1.95 -7.10 24.79
N ILE A 77 -2.77 -7.94 25.42
CA ILE A 77 -2.48 -9.37 25.63
C ILE A 77 -2.33 -10.10 24.29
N LEU A 78 -3.25 -9.87 23.35
CA LEU A 78 -3.26 -10.53 22.03
C LEU A 78 -2.03 -10.23 21.17
N TYR A 79 -1.32 -9.13 21.42
CA TYR A 79 -0.12 -8.72 20.66
C TYR A 79 1.17 -8.72 21.49
N SER A 80 1.07 -9.01 22.79
CA SER A 80 2.13 -8.79 23.79
C SER A 80 3.51 -9.38 23.45
N ASP A 81 3.55 -10.53 22.79
CA ASP A 81 4.81 -11.21 22.46
C ASP A 81 5.46 -10.73 21.17
N ILE A 82 4.76 -9.97 20.33
CA ILE A 82 5.30 -9.43 19.07
C ILE A 82 5.53 -7.91 19.11
N VAL A 83 5.10 -7.21 20.18
CA VAL A 83 5.28 -5.77 20.31
C VAL A 83 6.68 -5.41 20.81
N GLY A 84 7.31 -4.43 20.16
CA GLY A 84 8.61 -3.90 20.57
C GLY A 84 9.68 -4.97 20.73
N ASP A 85 10.48 -4.88 21.80
CA ASP A 85 11.59 -5.80 22.08
C ASP A 85 11.13 -7.22 22.45
N ALA A 86 9.84 -7.42 22.75
CA ALA A 86 9.30 -8.76 23.04
C ALA A 86 9.42 -9.68 21.82
N TYR A 87 9.32 -9.11 20.61
CA TYR A 87 9.46 -9.85 19.35
C TYR A 87 10.79 -10.60 19.24
N GLU A 88 11.89 -10.07 19.78
CA GLU A 88 13.20 -10.74 19.75
C GLU A 88 13.21 -12.11 20.48
N LYS A 89 12.22 -12.36 21.33
CA LYS A 89 12.04 -13.60 22.11
C LYS A 89 10.75 -14.35 21.77
N SER A 90 10.05 -13.95 20.72
CA SER A 90 8.85 -14.66 20.26
C SER A 90 9.22 -15.74 19.27
N TYR A 91 8.52 -16.87 19.31
CA TYR A 91 8.60 -17.88 18.25
C TYR A 91 8.13 -17.35 16.90
N ALA A 92 7.43 -16.21 16.87
CA ALA A 92 7.12 -15.54 15.62
C ALA A 92 8.41 -15.09 14.93
N ASN A 93 9.43 -14.66 15.68
CA ASN A 93 10.70 -14.23 15.09
C ASN A 93 11.48 -15.42 14.51
N PRO A 94 11.76 -15.46 13.18
CA PRO A 94 12.46 -16.58 12.56
C PRO A 94 13.82 -16.87 13.18
N LYS A 95 14.57 -15.83 13.58
CA LYS A 95 15.87 -15.98 14.25
C LYS A 95 15.73 -16.64 15.61
N TYR A 96 14.73 -16.24 16.38
CA TYR A 96 14.49 -16.85 17.68
C TYR A 96 14.06 -18.30 17.52
N ALA A 97 13.12 -18.61 16.63
CA ALA A 97 12.68 -19.97 16.37
C ALA A 97 13.83 -20.88 15.89
N CYS A 98 14.67 -20.41 14.97
CA CYS A 98 15.84 -21.16 14.49
C CYS A 98 16.97 -21.31 15.54
N SER A 99 16.92 -20.57 16.65
CA SER A 99 17.84 -20.79 17.78
C SER A 99 17.43 -21.97 18.67
N TRP A 100 16.16 -22.37 18.59
CA TRP A 100 15.59 -23.51 19.34
C TRP A 100 15.49 -24.78 18.50
N PHE A 101 15.28 -24.64 17.19
CA PHE A 101 15.02 -25.75 16.28
C PHE A 101 16.07 -25.83 15.18
N GLU A 102 16.12 -26.97 14.48
CA GLU A 102 16.84 -27.05 13.21
C GLU A 102 16.39 -25.90 12.28
N PRO A 103 17.29 -25.20 11.57
CA PRO A 103 16.96 -23.95 10.87
C PRO A 103 15.77 -24.00 9.90
N GLU A 104 15.60 -25.05 9.09
CA GLU A 104 14.45 -25.14 8.19
C GLU A 104 13.15 -25.44 8.96
N MET A 105 13.23 -26.27 10.00
CA MET A 105 12.08 -26.51 10.88
C MET A 105 11.69 -25.25 11.65
N GLY A 106 12.66 -24.49 12.17
CA GLY A 106 12.43 -23.25 12.89
C GLY A 106 11.71 -22.20 12.05
N ARG A 107 12.05 -22.09 10.76
CA ARG A 107 11.34 -21.25 9.78
C ARG A 107 9.88 -21.65 9.63
N LEU A 108 9.60 -22.95 9.44
CA LEU A 108 8.24 -23.46 9.28
C LEU A 108 7.38 -23.23 10.53
N LEU A 109 7.94 -23.44 11.73
CA LEU A 109 7.23 -23.23 13.00
C LEU A 109 7.04 -21.73 13.31
N SER A 110 8.00 -20.89 12.95
CA SER A 110 7.84 -19.42 13.03
C SER A 110 6.70 -18.96 12.12
N PHE A 111 6.69 -19.37 10.86
CA PHE A 111 5.58 -19.13 9.93
C PHE A 111 4.24 -19.65 10.47
N LEU A 112 4.20 -20.89 10.95
CA LEU A 112 2.96 -21.50 11.46
C LEU A 112 2.36 -20.64 12.58
N TYR A 113 3.19 -20.14 13.50
CA TYR A 113 2.70 -19.29 14.58
C TYR A 113 2.19 -17.95 14.04
N VAL A 114 2.86 -17.34 13.06
CA VAL A 114 2.39 -16.13 12.37
C VAL A 114 1.04 -16.35 11.69
N GLU A 115 0.87 -17.47 11.00
CA GLU A 115 -0.39 -17.82 10.36
C GLU A 115 -1.52 -17.98 11.39
N MET A 116 -1.23 -18.55 12.57
CA MET A 116 -2.20 -18.64 13.68
C MET A 116 -2.65 -17.26 14.19
N ARG A 117 -1.79 -16.23 14.13
CA ARG A 117 -2.16 -14.87 14.55
C ARG A 117 -3.17 -14.20 13.62
N SER A 118 -3.30 -14.69 12.38
CA SER A 118 -4.38 -14.24 11.48
C SER A 118 -5.78 -14.54 12.05
N GLY A 119 -5.87 -15.45 13.03
CA GLY A 119 -7.11 -15.73 13.77
C GLY A 119 -7.63 -14.56 14.63
N ILE A 120 -6.79 -13.59 15.02
CA ILE A 120 -7.23 -12.43 15.81
C ILE A 120 -8.38 -11.70 15.11
N PRO A 121 -8.22 -11.14 13.89
CA PRO A 121 -9.31 -10.45 13.22
C PRO A 121 -10.50 -11.38 12.91
N TYR A 122 -10.27 -12.66 12.61
CA TYR A 122 -11.34 -13.62 12.31
C TYR A 122 -12.28 -13.86 13.50
N ALA A 123 -11.76 -13.76 14.74
CA ALA A 123 -12.58 -13.82 15.95
C ALA A 123 -13.56 -12.65 16.07
N PHE A 124 -13.17 -11.45 15.63
CA PHE A 124 -14.02 -10.27 15.65
C PHE A 124 -15.00 -10.23 14.47
N GLU A 125 -14.59 -10.70 13.30
CA GLU A 125 -15.42 -10.78 12.10
C GLU A 125 -16.43 -11.94 12.12
N GLY A 126 -16.33 -12.84 13.11
CA GLY A 126 -17.20 -14.01 13.19
C GLY A 126 -16.90 -15.07 12.12
N ARG A 127 -15.68 -15.10 11.58
CA ARG A 127 -15.21 -16.08 10.58
C ARG A 127 -14.85 -17.41 11.22
N LEU A 128 -15.89 -18.12 11.69
CA LEU A 128 -15.75 -19.44 12.33
C LEU A 128 -15.10 -20.46 11.38
N ASP A 129 -15.42 -20.37 10.09
CA ASP A 129 -14.82 -21.15 9.02
C ASP A 129 -13.30 -20.98 8.97
N TYR A 130 -12.81 -19.74 8.96
CA TYR A 130 -11.37 -19.45 8.92
C TYR A 130 -10.66 -19.90 10.20
N LEU A 131 -11.25 -19.63 11.36
CA LEU A 131 -10.69 -20.08 12.64
C LEU A 131 -10.59 -21.60 12.70
N THR A 132 -11.61 -22.32 12.23
CA THR A 132 -11.60 -23.78 12.19
C THR A 132 -10.43 -24.29 11.37
N ILE A 133 -10.23 -23.72 10.16
CA ILE A 133 -9.15 -24.11 9.26
C ILE A 133 -7.78 -23.88 9.90
N LEU A 134 -7.56 -22.72 10.54
CA LEU A 134 -6.31 -22.43 11.23
C LEU A 134 -6.06 -23.42 12.38
N TYR A 135 -7.08 -23.72 13.19
CA TYR A 135 -6.94 -24.61 14.33
C TYR A 135 -6.65 -26.04 13.86
N GLU A 136 -7.30 -26.49 12.79
CA GLU A 136 -7.02 -27.80 12.17
C GLU A 136 -5.61 -27.88 11.61
N LEU A 137 -5.10 -26.83 10.93
CA LEU A 137 -3.71 -26.78 10.46
C LEU A 137 -2.73 -26.96 11.63
N PHE A 138 -2.92 -26.22 12.72
CA PHE A 138 -2.05 -26.34 13.89
C PHE A 138 -2.13 -27.73 14.54
N ILE A 139 -3.34 -28.29 14.67
CA ILE A 139 -3.56 -29.63 15.22
C ILE A 139 -2.95 -30.71 14.32
N GLU A 140 -3.03 -30.57 12.99
CA GLU A 140 -2.43 -31.51 12.04
C GLU A 140 -0.91 -31.55 12.21
N VAL A 141 -0.26 -30.38 12.28
CA VAL A 141 1.18 -30.29 12.56
C VAL A 141 1.51 -30.87 13.93
N TYR A 142 0.76 -30.54 14.99
CA TYR A 142 0.97 -31.13 16.33
C TYR A 142 0.87 -32.66 16.30
N THR A 143 -0.17 -33.19 15.68
CA THR A 143 -0.46 -34.63 15.61
C THR A 143 0.62 -35.37 14.84
N TYR A 144 1.19 -34.74 13.80
CA TYR A 144 2.36 -35.30 13.10
C TYR A 144 3.56 -35.44 14.05
N PHE A 145 3.88 -34.42 14.85
CA PHE A 145 4.97 -34.47 15.83
C PHE A 145 4.71 -35.49 16.94
N GLU A 146 3.45 -35.62 17.38
CA GLU A 146 3.03 -36.63 18.36
C GLU A 146 3.28 -38.05 17.83
N ASN A 147 2.87 -38.33 16.59
CA ASN A 147 3.10 -39.62 15.94
C ASN A 147 4.59 -39.93 15.77
N CYS A 148 5.39 -38.93 15.37
CA CYS A 148 6.85 -39.06 15.30
C CYS A 148 7.45 -39.50 16.65
N ARG A 149 7.04 -38.87 17.77
CA ARG A 149 7.49 -39.28 19.11
C ARG A 149 7.05 -40.70 19.46
N VAL A 150 5.82 -41.09 19.14
CA VAL A 150 5.31 -42.45 19.36
C VAL A 150 6.12 -43.49 18.59
N ASP A 151 6.50 -43.17 17.36
CA ASP A 151 7.29 -44.05 16.48
C ASP A 151 8.80 -43.99 16.78
N GLY A 152 9.24 -43.12 17.69
CA GLY A 152 10.66 -42.90 17.99
C GLY A 152 11.45 -42.28 16.83
N ALA A 153 10.78 -41.47 16.01
CA ALA A 153 11.33 -40.79 14.85
C ALA A 153 11.35 -39.27 15.04
N GLU A 154 12.33 -38.61 14.44
CA GLU A 154 12.40 -37.14 14.39
C GLU A 154 11.44 -36.59 13.31
N PRO A 155 10.73 -35.48 13.56
CA PRO A 155 9.85 -34.86 12.57
C PRO A 155 10.59 -34.43 11.29
N GLU A 156 10.22 -35.01 10.15
CA GLU A 156 10.79 -34.61 8.86
C GLU A 156 10.29 -33.23 8.40
N ILE A 157 11.23 -32.32 8.08
CA ILE A 157 10.96 -30.97 7.54
C ILE A 157 10.04 -31.00 6.31
N ARG A 158 10.29 -31.95 5.40
CA ARG A 158 9.50 -32.10 4.17
C ARG A 158 8.02 -32.33 4.46
N ARG A 159 7.69 -33.12 5.48
CA ARG A 159 6.29 -33.42 5.82
C ARG A 159 5.56 -32.21 6.38
N VAL A 160 6.21 -31.42 7.23
CA VAL A 160 5.65 -30.16 7.73
C VAL A 160 5.43 -29.18 6.57
N ARG A 161 6.39 -29.10 5.63
CA ARG A 161 6.25 -28.31 4.41
C ARG A 161 5.10 -28.79 3.53
N ASP A 162 4.91 -30.10 3.38
CA ASP A 162 3.79 -30.68 2.63
C ASP A 162 2.44 -30.29 3.27
N ILE A 163 2.31 -30.35 4.60
CA ILE A 163 1.09 -29.93 5.32
C ILE A 163 0.78 -28.46 5.03
N VAL A 164 1.78 -27.58 5.13
CA VAL A 164 1.64 -26.14 4.82
C VAL A 164 1.25 -25.92 3.36
N TYR A 165 1.85 -26.66 2.43
CA TYR A 165 1.51 -26.58 1.00
C TYR A 165 0.05 -26.92 0.74
N TRP A 166 -0.44 -28.03 1.30
CA TRP A 166 -1.83 -28.45 1.11
C TRP A 166 -2.81 -27.50 1.78
N TYR A 167 -2.51 -26.98 2.97
CA TYR A 167 -3.28 -25.87 3.55
C TYR A 167 -3.40 -24.69 2.59
N ALA A 168 -2.27 -24.21 2.05
CA ALA A 168 -2.28 -23.06 1.16
C ALA A 168 -3.00 -23.35 -0.17
N SER A 169 -2.79 -24.54 -0.73
CA SER A 169 -3.35 -24.95 -2.02
C SER A 169 -4.85 -25.27 -1.95
N ASP A 170 -5.26 -26.07 -0.96
CA ASP A 170 -6.64 -26.56 -0.82
C ASP A 170 -7.58 -25.45 -0.38
N TYR A 171 -7.16 -24.59 0.56
CA TYR A 171 -7.97 -23.47 1.02
C TYR A 171 -7.79 -22.20 0.18
N CYS A 172 -7.01 -22.26 -0.90
CA CYS A 172 -6.89 -21.14 -1.84
C CYS A 172 -8.26 -20.70 -2.39
N ASP A 173 -9.13 -21.65 -2.75
CA ASP A 173 -10.47 -21.37 -3.29
C ASP A 173 -11.49 -20.89 -2.25
N VAL A 174 -11.12 -20.91 -0.98
CA VAL A 174 -11.85 -20.28 0.12
C VAL A 174 -11.33 -18.86 0.33
N PHE A 175 -10.07 -18.73 0.78
CA PHE A 175 -9.51 -17.44 1.19
C PHE A 175 -9.35 -16.46 0.04
N LEU A 176 -8.85 -16.89 -1.13
CA LEU A 176 -8.67 -16.00 -2.28
C LEU A 176 -10.02 -15.63 -2.91
N ALA A 177 -10.98 -16.56 -2.94
CA ALA A 177 -12.30 -16.29 -3.48
C ALA A 177 -13.05 -15.24 -2.67
N ASP A 178 -13.09 -15.41 -1.35
CA ASP A 178 -13.72 -14.43 -0.47
C ASP A 178 -12.97 -13.09 -0.51
N ARG A 179 -11.64 -13.12 -0.61
CA ARG A 179 -10.85 -11.89 -0.76
C ARG A 179 -11.22 -11.09 -2.00
N ILE A 180 -11.56 -11.74 -3.11
CA ILE A 180 -12.03 -11.04 -4.32
C ILE A 180 -13.43 -10.46 -4.09
N LYS A 181 -14.34 -11.24 -3.49
CA LYS A 181 -15.71 -10.79 -3.20
C LYS A 181 -15.75 -9.60 -2.24
N GLU A 182 -14.95 -9.65 -1.17
CA GLU A 182 -14.77 -8.55 -0.21
C GLU A 182 -14.37 -7.22 -0.87
N GLN A 183 -13.78 -7.25 -2.07
CA GLN A 183 -13.36 -6.05 -2.80
C GLN A 183 -14.42 -5.46 -3.73
N ILE A 184 -15.44 -6.25 -4.10
CA ILE A 184 -16.43 -5.87 -5.13
C ILE A 184 -17.88 -5.95 -4.65
N ASP A 185 -18.17 -6.71 -3.59
CA ASP A 185 -19.53 -6.91 -3.09
C ASP A 185 -19.76 -6.14 -1.76
N PRO A 186 -20.62 -5.10 -1.76
CA PRO A 186 -20.96 -4.33 -0.56
C PRO A 186 -21.77 -5.11 0.48
N SER A 187 -22.19 -6.35 0.20
CA SER A 187 -22.82 -7.23 1.20
C SER A 187 -21.83 -7.67 2.31
N TYR A 188 -20.52 -7.63 2.03
CA TYR A 188 -19.47 -7.84 3.02
C TYR A 188 -19.23 -6.55 3.81
N SER A 189 -20.13 -6.26 4.75
CA SER A 189 -20.29 -4.93 5.35
C SER A 189 -19.65 -4.73 6.73
N PHE A 190 -18.85 -5.68 7.26
CA PHE A 190 -18.34 -5.64 8.65
C PHE A 190 -17.84 -4.25 9.12
N ALA A 191 -16.89 -3.65 8.39
CA ALA A 191 -16.36 -2.35 8.75
C ALA A 191 -17.35 -1.20 8.48
N ALA A 192 -18.10 -1.26 7.37
CA ALA A 192 -19.13 -0.27 7.08
C ALA A 192 -20.20 -0.23 8.18
N ASP A 193 -20.65 -1.38 8.66
CA ASP A 193 -21.65 -1.50 9.73
C ASP A 193 -21.15 -0.91 11.05
N ILE A 194 -19.88 -1.15 11.42
CA ILE A 194 -19.27 -0.51 12.60
C ILE A 194 -19.26 1.01 12.41
N ILE A 195 -18.73 1.49 11.28
CA ILE A 195 -18.57 2.93 11.02
C ILE A 195 -19.91 3.64 11.01
N GLU A 196 -20.98 3.04 10.51
CA GLU A 196 -22.29 3.70 10.41
C GLU A 196 -23.07 3.68 11.72
N ASN A 197 -22.93 2.63 12.53
CA ASN A 197 -23.79 2.41 13.69
C ASN A 197 -23.11 2.68 15.04
N ALA A 198 -21.78 2.74 15.11
CA ALA A 198 -21.06 2.94 16.36
C ALA A 198 -21.21 4.36 16.93
N ASP A 199 -21.04 4.49 18.25
CA ASP A 199 -20.86 5.78 18.90
C ASP A 199 -19.39 6.23 18.77
N LEU A 200 -19.13 7.17 17.86
CA LEU A 200 -17.78 7.70 17.63
C LEU A 200 -17.35 8.75 18.68
N SER A 201 -18.17 9.04 19.68
CA SER A 201 -17.79 9.90 20.81
C SER A 201 -16.88 9.20 21.83
N SER A 202 -16.77 7.86 21.75
CA SER A 202 -15.92 7.00 22.58
C SER A 202 -14.86 6.29 21.73
N ASP A 203 -13.74 5.85 22.32
CA ASP A 203 -12.72 5.06 21.62
C ASP A 203 -13.03 3.56 21.57
N ARG A 204 -14.07 3.10 22.30
CA ARG A 204 -14.47 1.68 22.37
C ARG A 204 -14.74 1.03 21.02
N TYR A 205 -15.22 1.78 20.04
CA TYR A 205 -15.54 1.23 18.72
C TYR A 205 -14.28 0.76 17.96
N LEU A 206 -13.11 1.35 18.22
CA LEU A 206 -11.86 0.98 17.54
C LEU A 206 -11.49 -0.48 17.84
N TYR A 207 -11.73 -0.92 19.07
CA TYR A 207 -11.47 -2.31 19.49
C TYR A 207 -12.47 -3.33 18.91
N ARG A 208 -13.56 -2.90 18.27
CA ARG A 208 -14.48 -3.81 17.55
C ARG A 208 -13.90 -4.29 16.24
N PHE A 209 -12.95 -3.55 15.66
CA PHE A 209 -12.32 -3.95 14.42
C PHE A 209 -11.37 -5.13 14.61
N GLY A 210 -10.96 -5.52 15.82
CA GLY A 210 -10.01 -6.62 16.00
C GLY A 210 -8.61 -6.34 15.44
N GLU A 211 -8.24 -5.07 15.37
CA GLU A 211 -6.89 -4.60 15.00
C GLU A 211 -6.07 -4.28 16.25
N TYR A 212 -4.75 -4.19 16.11
CA TYR A 212 -3.90 -3.62 17.15
C TYR A 212 -4.10 -2.11 17.23
N ILE A 213 -4.29 -1.58 18.43
CA ILE A 213 -4.62 -0.16 18.65
C ILE A 213 -3.52 0.49 19.48
N THR A 214 -3.01 1.63 19.02
CA THR A 214 -2.01 2.45 19.71
C THR A 214 -2.50 3.89 19.90
N GLU A 215 -1.65 4.75 20.46
CA GLU A 215 -1.98 6.18 20.56
C GLU A 215 -2.11 6.84 19.17
N ASN A 216 -1.61 6.24 18.08
CA ASN A 216 -1.81 6.80 16.75
C ASN A 216 -3.30 6.79 16.35
N GLU A 217 -3.97 5.64 16.48
CA GLU A 217 -5.39 5.49 16.16
C GLU A 217 -6.26 6.27 17.17
N LEU A 218 -5.96 6.14 18.47
CA LEU A 218 -6.69 6.83 19.55
C LEU A 218 -6.54 8.35 19.48
N GLY A 219 -5.32 8.85 19.29
CA GLY A 219 -5.03 10.27 19.21
C GLY A 219 -5.61 10.90 17.93
N THR A 220 -5.69 10.14 16.84
CA THR A 220 -6.37 10.54 15.61
C THR A 220 -7.88 10.65 15.82
N ALA A 221 -8.53 9.61 16.37
CA ALA A 221 -9.95 9.65 16.69
C ALA A 221 -10.29 10.82 17.64
N ARG A 222 -9.45 11.04 18.67
CA ARG A 222 -9.56 12.18 19.60
C ARG A 222 -9.43 13.52 18.89
N ARG A 223 -8.45 13.68 17.99
CA ARG A 223 -8.28 14.90 17.21
C ARG A 223 -9.51 15.16 16.36
N LEU A 224 -9.97 14.17 15.61
CA LEU A 224 -11.16 14.32 14.78
C LEU A 224 -12.39 14.66 15.60
N ARG A 225 -12.60 14.06 16.79
CA ARG A 225 -13.71 14.45 17.70
C ARG A 225 -13.64 15.93 18.12
N SER A 226 -12.45 16.48 18.28
CA SER A 226 -12.27 17.88 18.69
C SER A 226 -12.60 18.90 17.58
N LEU A 227 -12.57 18.47 16.32
CA LEU A 227 -12.83 19.35 15.17
C LEU A 227 -14.33 19.69 15.03
N PRO A 228 -14.65 20.91 14.57
CA PRO A 228 -16.01 21.29 14.18
C PRO A 228 -16.55 20.39 13.07
N GLU A 229 -17.87 20.18 13.06
CA GLU A 229 -18.54 19.36 12.03
C GLU A 229 -18.28 19.88 10.61
N GLU A 230 -18.23 21.20 10.43
CA GLU A 230 -17.91 21.83 9.15
C GLU A 230 -16.51 21.41 8.64
N THR A 231 -15.53 21.29 9.53
CA THR A 231 -14.18 20.84 9.17
C THR A 231 -14.18 19.36 8.77
N ILE A 232 -14.90 18.51 9.50
CA ILE A 232 -15.05 17.08 9.16
C ILE A 232 -15.71 16.92 7.80
N GLN A 233 -16.80 17.66 7.55
CA GLN A 233 -17.48 17.64 6.27
C GLN A 233 -16.55 18.13 5.16
N LYS A 234 -15.77 19.20 5.37
CA LYS A 234 -14.79 19.70 4.40
C LYS A 234 -13.72 18.65 4.05
N MET A 235 -13.23 17.89 5.02
CA MET A 235 -12.27 16.80 4.79
C MET A 235 -12.89 15.71 3.91
N ALA A 236 -14.13 15.30 4.21
CA ALA A 236 -14.87 14.31 3.42
C ALA A 236 -15.21 14.84 2.01
N ASP A 237 -15.61 16.10 1.89
CA ASP A 237 -15.95 16.74 0.62
C ASP A 237 -14.76 16.79 -0.31
N VAL A 238 -13.59 17.26 0.15
CA VAL A 238 -12.38 17.27 -0.69
C VAL A 238 -12.00 15.87 -1.16
N TYR A 239 -12.05 14.90 -0.26
CA TYR A 239 -11.74 13.50 -0.56
C TYR A 239 -12.71 12.88 -1.58
N THR A 240 -14.02 13.07 -1.42
CA THR A 240 -15.04 12.48 -2.30
C THR A 240 -15.26 13.27 -3.59
N GLU A 241 -15.11 14.59 -3.58
CA GLU A 241 -15.20 15.42 -4.78
C GLU A 241 -13.99 15.27 -5.67
N GLY A 242 -12.78 15.07 -5.11
CA GLY A 242 -11.63 14.61 -5.88
C GLY A 242 -12.04 13.40 -6.73
N TYR A 243 -12.55 12.35 -6.08
CA TYR A 243 -13.02 11.13 -6.74
C TYR A 243 -13.97 11.39 -7.90
N ARG A 244 -15.00 12.20 -7.68
CA ARG A 244 -15.99 12.56 -8.70
C ARG A 244 -15.40 13.39 -9.84
N ILE A 245 -14.50 14.33 -9.53
CA ILE A 245 -13.81 15.17 -10.54
C ILE A 245 -12.89 14.31 -11.40
N GLY A 246 -12.19 13.33 -10.83
CA GLY A 246 -11.37 12.39 -11.61
C GLY A 246 -12.18 11.67 -12.71
N PHE A 247 -13.44 11.29 -12.44
CA PHE A 247 -14.33 10.76 -13.48
C PHE A 247 -14.65 11.80 -14.57
N ILE A 248 -14.90 13.06 -14.19
CA ILE A 248 -15.22 14.13 -15.14
C ILE A 248 -14.02 14.43 -16.05
N ASN A 249 -12.84 14.64 -15.46
CA ASN A 249 -11.65 15.06 -16.20
C ASN A 249 -11.18 13.98 -17.19
N THR A 250 -11.39 12.71 -16.84
CA THR A 250 -11.06 11.58 -17.71
C THR A 250 -12.21 11.17 -18.64
N GLY A 251 -13.34 11.89 -18.63
CA GLY A 251 -14.50 11.60 -19.48
C GLY A 251 -15.18 10.26 -19.19
N LYS A 252 -15.01 9.73 -17.97
CA LYS A 252 -15.54 8.43 -17.53
C LYS A 252 -16.95 8.59 -16.96
N ASP A 253 -17.84 7.71 -17.37
CA ASP A 253 -19.24 7.71 -16.93
C ASP A 253 -19.41 6.98 -15.60
N LEU A 254 -19.44 7.74 -14.50
CA LEU A 254 -19.65 7.23 -13.15
C LEU A 254 -20.98 6.48 -13.00
N SER A 255 -22.01 6.80 -13.80
CA SER A 255 -23.35 6.17 -13.65
C SER A 255 -23.37 4.68 -14.00
N LYS A 256 -22.32 4.17 -14.65
CA LYS A 256 -22.10 2.74 -14.91
C LYS A 256 -21.63 1.97 -13.68
N LYS A 257 -21.21 2.67 -12.62
CA LYS A 257 -20.60 2.11 -11.43
C LYS A 257 -21.55 2.24 -10.24
N SER A 258 -21.43 1.33 -9.28
CA SER A 258 -22.27 1.31 -8.09
C SER A 258 -21.52 0.97 -6.80
N VAL A 259 -20.22 0.69 -6.87
CA VAL A 259 -19.40 0.30 -5.73
C VAL A 259 -18.13 1.14 -5.69
N VAL A 260 -17.82 1.71 -4.52
CA VAL A 260 -16.55 2.39 -4.24
C VAL A 260 -15.82 1.62 -3.15
N ASN A 261 -14.51 1.42 -3.33
CA ASN A 261 -13.71 0.76 -2.31
C ASN A 261 -13.00 1.79 -1.44
N ILE A 262 -13.32 1.84 -0.14
CA ILE A 262 -12.68 2.76 0.80
C ILE A 262 -11.57 2.03 1.55
N ARG A 263 -10.36 2.60 1.54
CA ARG A 263 -9.16 2.09 2.23
C ARG A 263 -8.63 3.16 3.17
N TYR A 264 -8.37 2.83 4.42
CA TYR A 264 -7.96 3.83 5.42
C TYR A 264 -7.34 3.20 6.68
N SER A 265 -6.53 3.94 7.43
CA SER A 265 -6.05 3.51 8.75
C SER A 265 -7.07 3.84 9.85
N LEU A 266 -7.26 2.97 10.84
CA LEU A 266 -8.20 3.21 11.94
C LEU A 266 -7.93 4.55 12.66
N GLY A 267 -9.00 5.14 13.21
CA GLY A 267 -8.98 6.46 13.85
C GLY A 267 -9.63 7.56 13.00
N PHE A 268 -9.81 7.33 11.68
CA PHE A 268 -10.45 8.27 10.76
C PHE A 268 -11.96 8.07 10.55
N GLU A 269 -12.60 7.20 11.32
CA GLU A 269 -14.00 6.76 11.13
C GLU A 269 -14.99 7.92 11.08
N ARG A 270 -14.73 9.02 11.81
CA ARG A 270 -15.58 10.21 11.78
C ARG A 270 -15.63 10.85 10.39
N VAL A 271 -14.49 10.93 9.69
CA VAL A 271 -14.42 11.45 8.32
C VAL A 271 -14.92 10.40 7.33
N ILE A 272 -14.59 9.12 7.53
CA ILE A 272 -15.07 8.04 6.67
C ILE A 272 -16.60 7.92 6.69
N ARG A 273 -17.25 8.10 7.85
CA ARG A 273 -18.71 8.15 7.96
C ARG A 273 -19.32 9.26 7.09
N ALA A 274 -18.73 10.46 7.10
CA ALA A 274 -19.17 11.55 6.22
C ALA A 274 -18.89 11.23 4.74
N ALA A 275 -17.74 10.64 4.42
CA ALA A 275 -17.42 10.21 3.06
C ALA A 275 -18.38 9.12 2.53
N ILE A 276 -18.80 8.16 3.36
CA ILE A 276 -19.82 7.17 3.00
C ILE A 276 -21.13 7.85 2.61
N ALA A 277 -21.57 8.86 3.36
CA ALA A 277 -22.77 9.63 3.02
C ALA A 277 -22.61 10.35 1.67
N ASN A 278 -21.46 10.97 1.42
CA ASN A 278 -21.16 11.63 0.14
C ASN A 278 -21.17 10.63 -1.03
N PHE A 279 -20.51 9.48 -0.90
CA PHE A 279 -20.50 8.46 -1.94
C PHE A 279 -21.90 7.88 -2.22
N ARG A 280 -22.72 7.68 -1.19
CA ARG A 280 -24.12 7.28 -1.36
C ARG A 280 -24.92 8.32 -2.13
N ALA A 281 -24.68 9.61 -1.89
CA ALA A 281 -25.30 10.68 -2.66
C ALA A 281 -24.85 10.66 -4.14
N MET A 282 -23.67 10.13 -4.44
CA MET A 282 -23.18 9.87 -5.81
C MET A 282 -23.71 8.55 -6.40
N GLY A 283 -24.50 7.76 -5.67
CA GLY A 283 -25.04 6.47 -6.11
C GLY A 283 -24.11 5.28 -5.88
N LEU A 284 -23.04 5.44 -5.10
CA LEU A 284 -22.05 4.42 -4.81
C LEU A 284 -22.27 3.79 -3.43
N LYS A 285 -22.15 2.47 -3.34
CA LYS A 285 -22.12 1.72 -2.09
C LYS A 285 -20.67 1.52 -1.63
N PRO A 286 -20.36 1.73 -0.35
CA PRO A 286 -19.01 1.51 0.15
C PRO A 286 -18.71 0.02 0.29
N VAL A 287 -17.51 -0.36 -0.13
CA VAL A 287 -16.86 -1.63 0.19
C VAL A 287 -15.61 -1.32 1.02
N ILE A 288 -15.58 -1.80 2.26
CA ILE A 288 -14.54 -1.49 3.24
C ILE A 288 -14.02 -2.82 3.82
N TYR A 289 -12.94 -3.33 3.26
CA TYR A 289 -12.37 -4.63 3.61
C TYR A 289 -11.02 -4.49 4.32
N ARG A 290 -10.65 -5.46 5.15
CA ARG A 290 -9.42 -5.42 5.95
C ARG A 290 -8.18 -5.65 5.10
N ALA A 291 -7.03 -5.11 5.49
CA ALA A 291 -5.75 -5.63 5.02
C ALA A 291 -5.60 -7.13 5.30
N ALA A 292 -5.07 -7.88 4.32
CA ALA A 292 -4.90 -9.32 4.45
C ALA A 292 -3.78 -9.65 5.45
N SER A 293 -4.03 -10.64 6.31
CA SER A 293 -3.08 -11.08 7.35
C SER A 293 -2.46 -12.45 7.07
N GLY A 294 -3.22 -13.39 6.48
CA GLY A 294 -2.76 -14.76 6.19
C GLY A 294 -1.97 -14.88 4.89
N VAL A 295 -1.06 -15.85 4.83
CA VAL A 295 -0.07 -16.00 3.75
C VAL A 295 -0.68 -16.22 2.36
N ILE A 296 -1.90 -16.77 2.27
CA ILE A 296 -2.59 -17.06 1.00
C ILE A 296 -2.98 -15.77 0.26
N THR A 297 -3.34 -14.72 1.00
CA THR A 297 -3.90 -13.46 0.45
C THR A 297 -3.04 -12.23 0.72
N LYS A 298 -2.12 -12.29 1.69
CA LYS A 298 -1.16 -11.22 2.00
C LYS A 298 -0.26 -10.94 0.78
N ARG A 299 0.03 -9.66 0.53
CA ARG A 299 0.96 -9.20 -0.52
C ARG A 299 2.20 -8.58 0.12
N GLU A 300 3.14 -9.45 0.44
CA GLU A 300 4.33 -9.08 1.22
C GLU A 300 3.95 -8.23 2.45
N HIS A 301 4.69 -7.17 2.75
CA HIS A 301 4.44 -6.30 3.90
C HIS A 301 3.34 -5.25 3.66
N HIS A 302 2.75 -5.18 2.46
CA HIS A 302 1.78 -4.14 2.10
C HIS A 302 0.42 -4.37 2.78
N LYS A 303 -0.14 -3.32 3.40
CA LYS A 303 -1.46 -3.33 4.03
C LYS A 303 -2.50 -2.65 3.13
N ILE A 304 -3.17 -3.43 2.29
CA ILE A 304 -4.20 -2.92 1.35
C ILE A 304 -5.59 -3.20 1.91
N GLY A 305 -6.34 -2.14 2.24
CA GLY A 305 -7.67 -2.23 2.87
C GLY A 305 -7.77 -1.23 4.01
N TYR A 306 -8.56 -1.53 5.04
CA TYR A 306 -8.42 -0.89 6.35
C TYR A 306 -7.53 -1.71 7.27
N PHE A 307 -6.82 -1.05 8.18
CA PHE A 307 -5.96 -1.68 9.19
C PHE A 307 -5.73 -0.73 10.37
N GLY A 308 -5.35 -1.26 11.54
CA GLY A 308 -4.94 -0.46 12.70
C GLY A 308 -3.41 -0.29 12.75
N ALA A 309 -2.85 -0.24 13.95
CA ALA A 309 -1.41 -0.11 14.10
C ALA A 309 -0.65 -1.37 13.66
N VAL A 310 0.54 -1.18 13.12
CA VAL A 310 1.51 -2.27 12.92
C VAL A 310 2.20 -2.55 14.25
N ALA A 311 1.94 -3.72 14.85
CA ALA A 311 2.52 -4.10 16.15
C ALA A 311 4.05 -4.08 16.16
N ASN A 312 4.67 -4.51 15.05
CA ASN A 312 6.12 -4.47 14.86
C ASN A 312 6.49 -4.54 13.37
N TRP A 313 7.20 -3.53 12.86
CA TRP A 313 7.63 -3.49 11.46
C TRP A 313 8.69 -4.53 11.10
N GLN A 314 9.55 -4.93 12.05
CA GLN A 314 10.50 -6.02 11.82
C GLN A 314 9.77 -7.36 11.67
N TYR A 315 8.68 -7.58 12.41
CA TYR A 315 7.80 -8.73 12.22
C TYR A 315 7.18 -8.75 10.82
N GLU A 316 6.62 -7.64 10.34
CA GLU A 316 6.06 -7.58 8.99
C GLU A 316 7.13 -7.80 7.91
N TYR A 317 8.34 -7.26 8.12
CA TYR A 317 9.47 -7.44 7.20
C TYR A 317 9.99 -8.88 7.18
N ASP A 318 10.18 -9.52 8.33
CA ASP A 318 10.68 -10.90 8.43
C ASP A 318 9.73 -11.90 7.76
N HIS A 319 8.43 -11.62 7.80
CA HIS A 319 7.35 -12.47 7.25
C HIS A 319 6.83 -12.02 5.88
N ARG A 320 7.54 -11.11 5.20
CA ARG A 320 7.08 -10.58 3.91
C ARG A 320 7.12 -11.63 2.78
N GLN A 321 7.96 -12.66 2.90
CA GLN A 321 8.18 -13.67 1.86
C GLN A 321 7.95 -15.10 2.36
N ASP A 322 7.05 -15.29 3.32
CA ASP A 322 6.71 -16.62 3.86
C ASP A 322 6.19 -17.60 2.79
N GLN A 323 5.63 -17.10 1.69
CA GLN A 323 5.28 -17.93 0.53
C GLN A 323 6.50 -18.72 -0.02
N ALA A 324 7.73 -18.24 0.18
CA ALA A 324 8.94 -18.95 -0.21
C ALA A 324 9.04 -20.37 0.37
N LEU A 325 8.33 -20.65 1.48
CA LEU A 325 8.33 -21.96 2.13
C LEU A 325 7.62 -23.05 1.33
N PHE A 326 6.69 -22.69 0.45
CA PHE A 326 5.83 -23.65 -0.27
C PHE A 326 5.52 -23.27 -1.72
N MET A 327 5.82 -22.04 -2.15
CA MET A 327 5.48 -21.54 -3.48
C MET A 327 6.21 -22.33 -4.57
N ASP A 328 5.41 -22.96 -5.43
CA ASP A 328 5.83 -23.60 -6.65
C ASP A 328 4.93 -23.18 -7.82
N LYS A 329 5.28 -23.63 -9.03
CA LYS A 329 4.50 -23.35 -10.24
C LYS A 329 3.05 -23.83 -10.13
N ARG A 330 2.79 -24.97 -9.50
CA ARG A 330 1.43 -25.54 -9.40
C ARG A 330 0.53 -24.67 -8.54
N TYR A 331 1.05 -24.20 -7.41
CA TYR A 331 0.36 -23.29 -6.51
C TYR A 331 0.02 -21.97 -7.22
N ILE A 332 0.96 -21.39 -7.97
CA ILE A 332 0.71 -20.15 -8.73
C ILE A 332 -0.36 -20.34 -9.80
N GLU A 333 -0.33 -21.43 -10.58
CA GLU A 333 -1.39 -21.73 -11.56
C GLU A 333 -2.76 -21.92 -10.87
N ARG A 334 -2.78 -22.60 -9.72
CA ARG A 334 -4.01 -22.78 -8.93
C ARG A 334 -4.60 -21.44 -8.48
N ARG A 335 -3.77 -20.51 -7.97
CA ARG A 335 -4.23 -19.16 -7.59
C ARG A 335 -4.83 -18.41 -8.76
N LEU A 336 -4.19 -18.46 -9.93
CA LEU A 336 -4.67 -17.78 -11.14
C LEU A 336 -5.98 -18.40 -11.65
N GLU A 337 -6.11 -19.72 -11.60
CA GLU A 337 -7.35 -20.43 -11.93
C GLU A 337 -8.51 -20.03 -11.00
N VAL A 338 -8.27 -20.01 -9.69
CA VAL A 338 -9.26 -19.57 -8.69
C VAL A 338 -9.66 -18.12 -8.95
N MET A 339 -8.68 -17.23 -9.12
CA MET A 339 -8.91 -15.82 -9.39
C MET A 339 -9.79 -15.60 -10.62
N HIS A 340 -9.43 -16.23 -11.75
CA HIS A 340 -10.21 -16.16 -12.98
C HIS A 340 -11.64 -16.72 -12.78
N THR A 341 -11.78 -17.86 -12.10
CA THR A 341 -13.08 -18.49 -11.85
C THR A 341 -13.99 -17.60 -11.02
N VAL A 342 -13.45 -17.00 -9.95
CA VAL A 342 -14.23 -16.14 -9.04
C VAL A 342 -14.63 -14.85 -9.74
N TYR A 343 -13.74 -14.24 -10.52
CA TYR A 343 -14.11 -13.07 -11.31
C TYR A 343 -15.16 -13.39 -12.38
N GLU A 344 -15.04 -14.51 -13.10
CA GLU A 344 -16.05 -14.90 -14.09
C GLU A 344 -17.44 -15.10 -13.44
N GLN A 345 -17.48 -15.72 -12.25
CA GLN A 345 -18.71 -15.89 -11.49
C GLN A 345 -19.33 -14.57 -11.01
N ASN A 346 -18.50 -13.54 -10.79
CA ASN A 346 -18.91 -12.24 -10.24
C ASN A 346 -18.70 -11.07 -11.24
N LYS A 347 -18.64 -11.36 -12.55
CA LYS A 347 -18.22 -10.39 -13.57
C LYS A 347 -19.07 -9.13 -13.64
N GLU A 348 -20.38 -9.26 -13.39
CA GLU A 348 -21.30 -8.11 -13.38
C GLU A 348 -20.98 -7.16 -12.22
N GLN A 349 -20.67 -7.70 -11.05
CA GLN A 349 -20.31 -6.93 -9.86
C GLN A 349 -18.91 -6.32 -10.02
N ALA A 350 -17.95 -7.09 -10.55
CA ALA A 350 -16.60 -6.60 -10.84
C ALA A 350 -16.62 -5.40 -11.82
N ALA A 351 -17.46 -5.46 -12.86
CA ALA A 351 -17.62 -4.37 -13.81
C ALA A 351 -18.22 -3.09 -13.18
N GLN A 352 -18.95 -3.20 -12.07
CA GLN A 352 -19.56 -2.07 -11.35
C GLN A 352 -18.60 -1.37 -10.37
N PHE A 353 -17.38 -1.88 -10.21
CA PHE A 353 -16.35 -1.29 -9.35
C PHE A 353 -15.88 0.05 -9.91
N ALA A 354 -16.09 1.12 -9.14
CA ALA A 354 -15.72 2.49 -9.50
C ALA A 354 -14.24 2.79 -9.24
N GLY A 355 -13.55 1.96 -8.45
CA GLY A 355 -12.16 2.15 -8.06
C GLY A 355 -11.97 2.52 -6.59
N PRO A 356 -10.71 2.55 -6.12
CA PRO A 356 -10.40 2.81 -4.72
C PRO A 356 -10.44 4.30 -4.37
N ALA A 357 -10.95 4.62 -3.19
CA ALA A 357 -10.79 5.88 -2.51
C ALA A 357 -9.94 5.58 -1.26
N VAL A 358 -8.78 6.21 -1.15
CA VAL A 358 -7.72 5.87 -0.20
C VAL A 358 -7.42 7.06 0.70
N MET A 359 -7.41 6.83 2.01
CA MET A 359 -6.98 7.78 3.02
C MET A 359 -5.77 7.21 3.77
N GLU A 360 -4.58 7.67 3.42
CA GLU A 360 -3.31 7.20 3.98
C GLU A 360 -2.90 7.98 5.22
N THR A 361 -2.00 7.39 5.99
CA THR A 361 -1.36 8.01 7.15
C THR A 361 0.12 8.25 6.91
N PHE A 362 0.68 9.22 7.64
CA PHE A 362 2.11 9.46 7.68
C PHE A 362 2.55 10.08 9.01
N GLY A 363 3.86 10.13 9.26
CA GLY A 363 4.41 10.73 10.48
C GLY A 363 5.01 9.73 11.46
N GLU A 364 4.72 8.45 11.26
CA GLU A 364 5.31 7.33 11.99
C GLU A 364 6.85 7.40 11.96
N LYS A 365 7.50 6.79 12.94
CA LYS A 365 8.96 6.73 12.94
C LYS A 365 9.43 5.91 11.74
N PRO A 366 10.39 6.42 10.95
CA PRO A 366 10.96 5.65 9.86
C PRO A 366 11.53 4.33 10.38
N PHE A 367 11.21 3.24 9.69
CA PHE A 367 11.70 1.92 9.99
C PHE A 367 12.84 1.54 9.04
N SER A 368 13.98 1.15 9.61
CA SER A 368 15.08 0.57 8.84
C SER A 368 15.15 -0.92 9.13
N PRO A 369 14.79 -1.79 8.18
CA PRO A 369 14.80 -3.23 8.41
C PRO A 369 16.20 -3.77 8.69
N LYS A 370 16.27 -4.74 9.59
CA LYS A 370 17.47 -5.57 9.77
C LYS A 370 17.29 -6.85 8.98
N ALA A 371 18.24 -7.15 8.09
CA ALA A 371 18.24 -8.43 7.38
C ALA A 371 18.54 -9.58 8.36
N VAL A 372 17.69 -10.59 8.34
CA VAL A 372 17.79 -11.80 9.17
C VAL A 372 17.91 -13.00 8.23
N PRO A 373 19.06 -13.71 8.19
CA PRO A 373 19.25 -14.86 7.29
C PRO A 373 18.25 -16.01 7.51
N GLU A 374 17.68 -16.07 8.70
CA GLU A 374 16.66 -17.04 9.09
C GLU A 374 15.29 -16.72 8.49
N ALA A 375 15.01 -15.47 8.07
CA ALA A 375 13.73 -15.13 7.44
C ALA A 375 13.57 -15.79 6.05
N PRO A 376 12.37 -16.31 5.71
CA PRO A 376 12.10 -16.82 4.37
C PRO A 376 12.33 -15.76 3.29
N ALA A 377 12.93 -16.18 2.17
CA ALA A 377 13.20 -15.31 1.03
C ALA A 377 13.09 -16.10 -0.27
N TYR A 378 12.61 -15.46 -1.33
CA TYR A 378 12.47 -16.12 -2.63
C TYR A 378 13.83 -16.50 -3.22
N CYS A 379 13.90 -17.73 -3.74
CA CYS A 379 14.97 -18.11 -4.67
C CYS A 379 14.73 -17.47 -6.05
N GLU A 380 15.68 -17.64 -6.98
CA GLU A 380 15.58 -17.10 -8.34
C GLU A 380 14.32 -17.58 -9.09
N GLU A 381 14.06 -18.89 -9.07
CA GLU A 381 12.85 -19.49 -9.67
C GLU A 381 11.57 -18.92 -9.05
N GLN A 382 11.56 -18.71 -7.73
CA GLN A 382 10.41 -18.14 -7.03
C GLN A 382 10.21 -16.65 -7.35
N ARG A 383 11.29 -15.87 -7.55
CA ARG A 383 11.18 -14.47 -8.01
C ARG A 383 10.57 -14.40 -9.40
N GLU A 384 10.99 -15.26 -10.32
CA GLU A 384 10.39 -15.34 -11.65
C GLU A 384 8.90 -15.70 -11.59
N LEU A 385 8.52 -16.67 -10.75
CA LEU A 385 7.13 -17.06 -10.54
C LEU A 385 6.29 -15.92 -9.95
N ALA A 386 6.83 -15.16 -8.99
CA ALA A 386 6.16 -14.01 -8.40
C ALA A 386 5.91 -12.91 -9.44
N LEU A 387 6.91 -12.59 -10.27
CA LEU A 387 6.77 -11.62 -11.37
C LEU A 387 5.74 -12.08 -12.41
N GLN A 388 5.75 -13.36 -12.77
CA GLN A 388 4.74 -13.94 -13.68
C GLN A 388 3.33 -13.87 -13.08
N TYR A 389 3.19 -14.14 -11.79
CA TYR A 389 1.91 -14.02 -11.09
C TYR A 389 1.41 -12.58 -11.07
N ASP A 390 2.25 -11.60 -10.73
CA ASP A 390 1.87 -10.18 -10.70
C ASP A 390 1.41 -9.70 -12.09
N SER A 391 2.13 -10.10 -13.15
CA SER A 391 1.74 -9.79 -14.53
C SER A 391 0.40 -10.43 -14.93
N ARG A 392 0.21 -11.73 -14.68
CA ARG A 392 -1.01 -12.46 -15.08
C ARG A 392 -2.23 -12.10 -14.24
N SER A 393 -2.05 -11.90 -12.94
CA SER A 393 -3.12 -11.47 -12.04
C SER A 393 -3.58 -10.03 -12.35
N GLY A 394 -2.66 -9.13 -12.69
CA GLY A 394 -3.00 -7.80 -13.20
C GLY A 394 -3.84 -7.85 -14.47
N GLN A 395 -3.48 -8.71 -15.43
CA GLN A 395 -4.27 -8.94 -16.66
C GLN A 395 -5.68 -9.47 -16.37
N ILE A 396 -5.80 -10.50 -15.52
CA ILE A 396 -7.11 -11.03 -15.11
C ILE A 396 -7.93 -9.92 -14.45
N THR A 397 -7.35 -9.15 -13.51
CA THR A 397 -8.07 -8.07 -12.83
C THR A 397 -8.60 -7.04 -13.84
N ASN A 398 -7.78 -6.62 -14.80
CA ASN A 398 -8.18 -5.62 -15.81
C ASN A 398 -9.24 -6.14 -16.80
N GLU A 399 -9.33 -7.45 -17.03
CA GLU A 399 -10.37 -8.05 -17.86
C GLU A 399 -11.78 -7.87 -17.25
N TYR A 400 -11.89 -7.99 -15.92
CA TYR A 400 -13.17 -7.93 -15.22
C TYR A 400 -13.45 -6.57 -14.57
N ILE A 401 -12.42 -5.92 -14.02
CA ILE A 401 -12.46 -4.57 -13.46
C ILE A 401 -11.85 -3.62 -14.50
N LYS A 402 -12.72 -3.10 -15.37
CA LYS A 402 -12.35 -2.24 -16.50
C LYS A 402 -11.64 -0.95 -16.06
N GLY A 403 -10.32 -0.91 -16.23
CA GLY A 403 -9.46 0.22 -15.89
C GLY A 403 -9.91 1.53 -16.55
N GLU A 404 -10.35 1.44 -17.81
CA GLU A 404 -10.81 2.56 -18.62
C GLU A 404 -12.13 3.18 -18.14
N GLU A 405 -12.89 2.47 -17.30
CA GLU A 405 -14.17 2.93 -16.77
C GLU A 405 -14.14 3.33 -15.28
N ARG A 406 -13.00 3.18 -14.59
CA ARG A 406 -12.87 3.47 -13.14
C ARG A 406 -11.93 4.65 -12.87
N SER A 407 -12.04 5.26 -11.68
CA SER A 407 -11.13 6.30 -11.20
C SER A 407 -10.56 5.92 -9.83
N PHE A 408 -9.78 6.79 -9.21
CA PHE A 408 -9.38 6.63 -7.82
C PHE A 408 -9.26 7.98 -7.13
N THR A 409 -9.10 7.96 -5.81
CA THR A 409 -8.60 9.12 -5.05
C THR A 409 -7.68 8.66 -3.95
N ILE A 410 -6.67 9.47 -3.67
CA ILE A 410 -5.77 9.28 -2.55
C ILE A 410 -5.56 10.62 -1.84
N ILE A 411 -5.60 10.58 -0.51
CA ILE A 411 -5.38 11.72 0.39
C ILE A 411 -4.62 11.22 1.61
N ALA A 412 -3.73 12.05 2.18
CA ALA A 412 -2.96 11.65 3.35
C ALA A 412 -3.11 12.62 4.52
N TYR A 413 -3.04 12.09 5.75
CA TYR A 413 -3.08 12.84 7.00
C TYR A 413 -2.01 12.36 7.99
N PRO A 414 -1.49 13.24 8.85
CA PRO A 414 -0.48 12.84 9.81
C PRO A 414 -1.10 12.05 10.96
N VAL A 415 -0.31 11.21 11.63
CA VAL A 415 -0.65 10.55 12.89
C VAL A 415 0.12 11.12 14.08
N PRO A 416 -0.34 10.94 15.33
CA PRO A 416 0.29 11.47 16.55
C PRO A 416 1.81 11.29 16.67
N GLU A 417 2.36 10.18 16.20
CA GLU A 417 3.82 9.93 16.23
C GLU A 417 4.64 10.95 15.41
N ILE A 418 4.02 11.77 14.56
CA ILE A 418 4.70 12.83 13.81
C ILE A 418 5.48 13.79 14.71
N GLY A 419 4.98 14.05 15.92
CA GLY A 419 5.69 14.82 16.93
C GLY A 419 4.79 15.64 17.85
N PRO A 420 5.38 16.40 18.80
CA PRO A 420 4.63 17.12 19.83
C PRO A 420 3.71 18.23 19.30
N LYS A 421 3.90 18.68 18.06
CA LYS A 421 3.05 19.66 17.37
C LYS A 421 1.96 19.00 16.50
N TYR A 422 1.61 17.76 16.80
CA TYR A 422 0.66 16.97 16.01
C TYR A 422 -0.59 17.73 15.61
N GLU A 423 -1.28 18.40 16.54
CA GLU A 423 -2.51 19.13 16.22
C GLU A 423 -2.28 20.28 15.22
N GLU A 424 -1.21 21.05 15.38
CA GLU A 424 -0.85 22.13 14.44
C GLU A 424 -0.51 21.58 13.06
N ILE A 425 0.21 20.45 13.01
CA ILE A 425 0.59 19.80 11.75
C ILE A 425 -0.66 19.22 11.08
N PHE A 426 -1.58 18.63 11.83
CA PHE A 426 -2.85 18.11 11.33
C PHE A 426 -3.68 19.23 10.68
N ASP A 427 -3.78 20.39 11.34
CA ASP A 427 -4.49 21.56 10.79
C ASP A 427 -3.82 22.11 9.53
N GLU A 428 -2.49 22.14 9.52
CA GLU A 428 -1.74 22.56 8.33
C GLU A 428 -1.94 21.59 7.17
N VAL A 429 -2.04 20.29 7.43
CA VAL A 429 -2.32 19.28 6.39
C VAL A 429 -3.76 19.39 5.88
N ILE A 430 -4.74 19.68 6.74
CA ILE A 430 -6.10 20.04 6.28
C ILE A 430 -6.02 21.26 5.34
N ARG A 431 -5.22 22.28 5.67
CA ARG A 431 -5.02 23.45 4.81
C ARG A 431 -4.38 23.09 3.47
N ILE A 432 -3.34 22.27 3.47
CA ILE A 432 -2.64 21.78 2.28
C ILE A 432 -3.58 20.99 1.36
N ASN A 433 -4.37 20.07 1.93
CA ASN A 433 -5.34 19.27 1.19
C ASN A 433 -6.50 20.10 0.64
N THR A 434 -6.74 21.31 1.19
CA THR A 434 -7.86 22.18 0.81
C THR A 434 -7.42 23.47 0.09
N LEU A 435 -6.22 23.48 -0.50
CA LEU A 435 -5.71 24.59 -1.31
C LEU A 435 -6.62 24.86 -2.52
N ASP A 436 -6.60 26.11 -3.01
CA ASP A 436 -7.45 26.53 -4.13
C ASP A 436 -6.99 25.91 -5.46
N ALA A 437 -7.67 24.85 -5.87
CA ALA A 437 -7.40 24.15 -7.12
C ALA A 437 -7.42 25.06 -8.36
N LYS A 438 -8.28 26.10 -8.40
CA LYS A 438 -8.36 27.00 -9.56
C LYS A 438 -7.15 27.93 -9.67
N LEU A 439 -6.60 28.33 -8.53
CA LEU A 439 -5.36 29.10 -8.50
C LEU A 439 -4.21 28.26 -9.08
N TYR A 440 -4.07 27.02 -8.61
CA TYR A 440 -3.05 26.09 -9.08
C TYR A 440 -3.24 25.76 -10.56
N GLU A 441 -4.46 25.44 -11.00
CA GLU A 441 -4.80 25.16 -12.41
C GLU A 441 -4.25 26.24 -13.34
N LYS A 442 -4.47 27.51 -13.01
CA LYS A 442 -4.03 28.66 -13.81
C LYS A 442 -2.52 28.79 -13.87
N VAL A 443 -1.84 28.61 -12.74
CA VAL A 443 -0.38 28.73 -12.65
C VAL A 443 0.30 27.56 -13.35
N GLN A 444 -0.18 26.33 -13.10
CA GLN A 444 0.25 25.12 -13.78
C GLN A 444 0.05 25.25 -15.29
N GLN A 445 -1.08 25.78 -15.75
CA GLN A 445 -1.32 26.02 -17.17
C GLN A 445 -0.30 26.97 -17.79
N THR A 446 0.12 28.02 -17.08
CA THR A 446 1.16 28.95 -17.54
C THR A 446 2.49 28.23 -17.75
N MET A 447 2.82 27.28 -16.85
CA MET A 447 4.01 26.45 -16.96
C MET A 447 3.90 25.44 -18.13
N ILE A 448 2.76 24.78 -18.26
CA ILE A 448 2.48 23.84 -19.36
C ILE A 448 2.60 24.55 -20.70
N ASP A 449 2.07 25.78 -20.84
CA ASP A 449 2.16 26.54 -22.09
C ASP A 449 3.63 26.88 -22.46
N ALA A 450 4.52 27.03 -21.47
CA ALA A 450 5.95 27.18 -21.72
C ALA A 450 6.61 25.82 -22.07
N LEU A 451 6.26 24.76 -21.35
CA LEU A 451 6.76 23.40 -21.57
C LEU A 451 6.37 22.83 -22.94
N ASP A 452 5.15 23.08 -23.41
CA ASP A 452 4.62 22.63 -24.71
C ASP A 452 5.37 23.23 -25.92
N GLN A 453 6.19 24.28 -25.69
CA GLN A 453 7.09 24.84 -26.72
C GLN A 453 8.42 24.08 -26.83
N GLY A 454 8.68 23.17 -25.88
CA GLY A 454 9.94 22.50 -25.70
C GLY A 454 10.20 21.32 -26.63
N GLU A 455 11.48 21.12 -26.91
CA GLU A 455 12.01 19.88 -27.46
C GLU A 455 12.57 18.98 -26.35
N LYS A 456 13.09 19.60 -25.29
CA LYS A 456 13.63 18.93 -24.10
C LYS A 456 13.56 19.82 -22.87
N VAL A 457 13.58 19.20 -21.69
CA VAL A 457 13.76 19.88 -20.39
C VAL A 457 15.15 19.57 -19.86
N ARG A 458 15.80 20.57 -19.27
CA ARG A 458 17.06 20.46 -18.52
C ARG A 458 16.76 20.66 -17.04
N VAL A 459 17.25 19.73 -16.21
CA VAL A 459 17.18 19.82 -14.74
C VAL A 459 18.60 19.74 -14.20
N ILE A 460 19.03 20.80 -13.51
CA ILE A 460 20.39 20.96 -12.98
C ILE A 460 20.32 21.12 -11.46
N GLY A 461 21.03 20.25 -10.74
CA GLY A 461 21.25 20.33 -9.30
C GLY A 461 22.36 21.32 -8.93
N LYS A 462 22.37 21.80 -7.68
CA LYS A 462 23.42 22.66 -7.12
C LYS A 462 23.98 22.12 -5.82
N GLY A 463 25.11 22.68 -5.40
CA GLY A 463 25.78 22.30 -4.15
C GLY A 463 26.37 20.90 -4.28
N GLU A 464 25.96 19.99 -3.39
CA GLU A 464 26.36 18.57 -3.45
C GLU A 464 25.48 17.75 -4.39
N ASN A 465 24.34 18.31 -4.84
CA ASN A 465 23.44 17.63 -5.76
C ASN A 465 24.04 17.61 -7.18
N ARG A 466 24.22 16.42 -7.74
CA ARG A 466 24.87 16.15 -9.03
C ARG A 466 23.87 15.92 -10.17
N THR A 467 22.61 16.29 -9.98
CA THR A 467 21.59 16.11 -11.01
C THR A 467 21.95 16.93 -12.26
N ASP A 468 22.03 16.25 -13.40
CA ASP A 468 22.13 16.87 -14.73
C ASP A 468 21.35 15.96 -15.67
N MET A 469 20.06 16.27 -15.82
CA MET A 469 19.13 15.50 -16.64
C MET A 469 18.72 16.30 -17.88
N GLU A 470 18.74 15.62 -19.02
CA GLU A 470 18.13 16.05 -20.27
C GLU A 470 16.96 15.12 -20.58
N ILE A 471 15.74 15.64 -20.48
CA ILE A 471 14.50 14.87 -20.69
C ILE A 471 13.92 15.24 -22.04
N ARG A 472 13.75 14.25 -22.90
CA ARG A 472 13.19 14.43 -24.24
C ARG A 472 11.66 14.53 -24.17
N LEU A 473 11.11 15.57 -24.79
CA LEU A 473 9.66 15.79 -24.86
C LEU A 473 9.05 15.27 -26.15
N TRP A 474 7.75 14.98 -26.08
CA TRP A 474 6.94 14.64 -27.24
C TRP A 474 6.88 15.79 -28.25
N SER A 475 6.73 15.45 -29.53
CA SER A 475 6.51 16.45 -30.59
C SER A 475 5.02 16.61 -30.88
N LEU A 476 4.45 17.76 -30.49
CA LEU A 476 3.06 18.11 -30.79
C LEU A 476 2.84 18.23 -32.31
N LYS A 477 1.70 17.71 -32.79
CA LYS A 477 1.23 17.84 -34.16
C LYS A 477 0.38 19.10 -34.33
N ASP A 478 -0.48 19.41 -33.35
CA ASP A 478 -1.26 20.66 -33.29
C ASP A 478 -1.31 21.22 -31.87
N ALA A 479 -0.43 22.19 -31.57
CA ALA A 479 -0.31 22.82 -30.26
C ALA A 479 -1.57 23.57 -29.77
N ARG A 480 -2.58 23.75 -30.64
CA ARG A 480 -3.88 24.32 -30.24
C ARG A 480 -4.84 23.28 -29.68
N LYS A 481 -4.60 21.99 -29.94
CA LYS A 481 -5.48 20.88 -29.57
C LYS A 481 -4.80 19.86 -28.67
N GLU A 482 -3.48 19.81 -28.70
CA GLU A 482 -2.67 18.81 -28.01
C GLU A 482 -1.76 19.49 -26.98
N THR A 483 -1.43 18.77 -25.92
CA THR A 483 -0.50 19.18 -24.87
C THR A 483 0.35 17.98 -24.44
N ILE A 484 1.57 18.27 -23.98
CA ILE A 484 2.54 17.26 -23.54
C ILE A 484 2.33 16.97 -22.06
N PHE A 485 2.02 17.98 -21.27
CA PHE A 485 1.93 17.87 -19.82
C PHE A 485 0.48 17.84 -19.33
N GLU A 486 0.20 17.01 -18.33
CA GLU A 486 -1.06 17.00 -17.60
C GLU A 486 -1.06 18.07 -16.49
N ASN A 487 -2.20 18.74 -16.35
CA ASN A 487 -2.47 19.70 -15.29
C ASN A 487 -3.10 18.97 -14.11
N CYS A 488 -2.27 18.45 -13.21
CA CYS A 488 -2.71 17.70 -12.05
C CYS A 488 -3.20 18.66 -10.95
N VAL A 489 -4.51 18.88 -10.95
CA VAL A 489 -5.24 19.49 -9.85
C VAL A 489 -5.69 18.40 -8.87
N ALA A 490 -6.29 18.74 -7.74
CA ALA A 490 -6.69 17.76 -6.71
C ALA A 490 -7.93 16.93 -7.14
N ASP A 491 -7.83 16.23 -8.27
CA ASP A 491 -8.87 15.42 -8.90
C ASP A 491 -8.67 13.90 -8.73
N VAL A 492 -7.47 13.44 -8.43
CA VAL A 492 -7.20 12.05 -8.00
C VAL A 492 -6.16 12.00 -6.87
N ASN A 493 -5.12 12.83 -6.97
CA ASN A 493 -4.08 12.95 -5.97
C ASN A 493 -4.29 14.23 -5.17
N ILE A 494 -4.51 14.10 -3.85
CA ILE A 494 -4.74 15.23 -2.95
C ILE A 494 -3.57 15.29 -1.96
N PRO A 495 -2.83 16.41 -1.87
CA PRO A 495 -3.18 17.77 -2.30
C PRO A 495 -2.88 18.08 -3.79
N VAL A 496 -3.29 19.27 -4.25
CA VAL A 496 -2.85 19.83 -5.54
C VAL A 496 -1.31 19.90 -5.62
N GLY A 497 -0.80 19.93 -6.85
CA GLY A 497 0.41 20.71 -7.12
C GLY A 497 1.51 19.99 -7.86
N GLU A 498 1.25 19.53 -9.07
CA GLU A 498 2.29 19.13 -10.03
C GLU A 498 1.83 19.33 -11.48
N VAL A 499 2.78 19.35 -12.41
CA VAL A 499 2.53 19.13 -13.84
C VAL A 499 3.42 18.00 -14.29
N PHE A 500 2.87 17.01 -14.99
CA PHE A 500 3.61 15.77 -15.30
C PHE A 500 3.43 15.32 -16.75
N THR A 501 4.34 14.49 -17.25
CA THR A 501 4.30 13.89 -18.59
C THR A 501 4.95 12.52 -18.59
N SER A 502 4.56 11.64 -19.51
CA SER A 502 5.42 10.52 -19.90
C SER A 502 6.47 10.98 -20.90
N PRO A 503 7.77 10.91 -20.59
CA PRO A 503 8.81 11.40 -21.49
C PRO A 503 9.04 10.46 -22.67
N VAL A 504 9.65 10.98 -23.73
CA VAL A 504 10.22 10.14 -24.79
C VAL A 504 11.51 9.52 -24.24
N LEU A 505 11.65 8.19 -24.29
CA LEU A 505 12.84 7.54 -23.73
C LEU A 505 14.08 7.85 -24.57
N GLU A 506 14.00 7.66 -25.89
CA GLU A 506 15.13 7.90 -26.80
C GLU A 506 15.60 9.36 -26.74
N GLY A 507 16.88 9.56 -26.43
CA GLY A 507 17.45 10.90 -26.23
C GLY A 507 17.29 11.47 -24.82
N THR A 508 16.53 10.83 -23.91
CA THR A 508 16.54 11.17 -22.48
C THR A 508 17.79 10.60 -21.81
N ASN A 509 18.66 11.46 -21.28
CA ASN A 509 19.96 11.05 -20.74
C ASN A 509 20.35 11.92 -19.54
N GLY A 510 21.15 11.37 -18.64
CA GLY A 510 21.73 12.17 -17.56
C GLY A 510 21.95 11.41 -16.27
N VAL A 511 22.15 12.17 -15.21
CA VAL A 511 22.29 11.68 -13.84
C VAL A 511 21.20 12.31 -12.99
N LEU A 512 20.40 11.49 -12.32
CA LEU A 512 19.52 11.91 -11.24
C LEU A 512 20.24 11.62 -9.93
N HIS A 513 20.36 12.64 -9.08
CA HIS A 513 21.00 12.51 -7.77
C HIS A 513 20.16 13.18 -6.70
N VAL A 514 19.95 12.50 -5.58
CA VAL A 514 19.27 13.05 -4.39
C VAL A 514 20.09 12.73 -3.15
N SER A 515 20.35 13.76 -2.34
CA SER A 515 21.18 13.63 -1.13
C SER A 515 20.55 12.67 -0.10
N ARG A 516 19.23 12.73 0.03
CA ARG A 516 18.43 11.88 0.91
C ARG A 516 16.99 11.80 0.39
N VAL A 517 16.44 10.59 0.32
CA VAL A 517 15.04 10.35 -0.04
C VAL A 517 14.49 9.14 0.71
N TYR A 518 13.18 9.10 0.94
CA TYR A 518 12.48 7.94 1.49
C TYR A 518 11.54 7.39 0.41
N LEU A 519 11.71 6.11 0.07
CA LEU A 519 10.90 5.42 -0.95
C LEU A 519 10.36 4.14 -0.31
N ASP A 520 9.05 3.92 -0.36
CA ASP A 520 8.39 2.74 0.24
C ASP A 520 8.79 2.46 1.71
N GLY A 521 8.86 3.51 2.54
CA GLY A 521 9.27 3.39 3.95
C GLY A 521 10.77 3.17 4.17
N LEU A 522 11.56 3.07 3.10
CA LEU A 522 13.00 2.83 3.13
C LEU A 522 13.80 4.12 2.86
N GLN A 523 14.79 4.42 3.70
CA GLN A 523 15.68 5.56 3.49
C GLN A 523 16.78 5.24 2.47
N TYR A 524 17.05 6.19 1.58
CA TYR A 524 18.21 6.20 0.68
C TYR A 524 19.05 7.45 0.94
N LYS A 525 20.37 7.27 0.99
CA LYS A 525 21.36 8.35 1.14
C LYS A 525 22.22 8.39 -0.11
N ASP A 526 22.54 9.58 -0.60
CA ASP A 526 23.35 9.80 -1.82
C ASP A 526 22.89 8.90 -2.98
N LEU A 527 21.58 8.82 -3.22
CA LEU A 527 21.00 7.98 -4.28
C LEU A 527 21.33 8.62 -5.63
N GLU A 528 21.95 7.84 -6.50
CA GLU A 528 22.29 8.26 -7.86
C GLU A 528 21.82 7.21 -8.87
N LEU A 529 21.06 7.64 -9.88
CA LEU A 529 20.62 6.83 -11.01
C LEU A 529 21.12 7.48 -12.32
N LYS A 530 21.77 6.69 -13.18
CA LYS A 530 22.23 7.15 -14.49
C LYS A 530 21.33 6.63 -15.59
N PHE A 531 20.93 7.52 -16.48
CA PHE A 531 20.02 7.23 -17.58
C PHE A 531 20.70 7.32 -18.93
N LYS A 532 20.42 6.34 -19.78
CA LYS A 532 20.71 6.38 -21.21
C LYS A 532 19.47 5.96 -21.99
N ASP A 533 19.06 6.81 -22.93
CA ASP A 533 17.83 6.61 -23.71
C ASP A 533 16.64 6.25 -22.79
N GLY A 534 16.49 7.01 -21.72
CA GLY A 534 15.40 6.93 -20.77
C GLY A 534 15.41 5.68 -19.88
N LYS A 535 16.48 4.87 -19.90
CA LYS A 535 16.59 3.66 -19.07
C LYS A 535 17.75 3.75 -18.10
N ILE A 536 17.57 3.16 -16.92
CA ILE A 536 18.63 3.06 -15.91
C ILE A 536 19.75 2.16 -16.45
N VAL A 537 20.97 2.68 -16.50
CA VAL A 537 22.17 1.93 -16.91
C VAL A 537 23.18 1.74 -15.79
N ASP A 538 23.07 2.52 -14.71
CA ASP A 538 23.92 2.43 -13.53
C ASP A 538 23.22 3.09 -12.34
N TYR A 539 23.54 2.63 -11.13
CA TYR A 539 22.93 3.11 -9.89
C TYR A 539 23.81 2.87 -8.68
N ARG A 540 23.75 3.76 -7.68
CA ARG A 540 24.39 3.55 -6.37
C ARG A 540 23.67 4.33 -5.27
N CYS A 541 23.90 3.94 -4.02
CA CYS A 541 23.55 4.73 -2.85
C CYS A 541 24.63 4.62 -1.77
N GLY A 542 24.73 5.66 -0.94
CA GLY A 542 25.64 5.75 0.20
C GLY A 542 25.09 5.15 1.50
N ASN A 543 24.09 4.27 1.44
CA ASN A 543 23.52 3.60 2.61
C ASN A 543 24.51 2.65 3.31
N PHE A 544 25.41 2.04 2.54
CA PHE A 544 26.33 1.01 2.98
C PHE A 544 27.77 1.41 2.67
N LYS A 545 28.73 0.83 3.41
CA LYS A 545 30.17 1.03 3.13
C LYS A 545 30.63 0.24 1.91
N ASP A 546 30.03 -0.93 1.70
CA ASP A 546 30.22 -1.74 0.50
C ASP A 546 29.25 -1.26 -0.58
N GLU A 547 29.79 -0.89 -1.73
CA GLU A 547 29.00 -0.39 -2.86
C GLU A 547 28.07 -1.47 -3.41
N GLU A 548 28.49 -2.74 -3.40
CA GLU A 548 27.67 -3.86 -3.88
C GLU A 548 26.44 -4.10 -2.99
N GLU A 549 26.54 -3.86 -1.68
CA GLU A 549 25.38 -3.89 -0.79
C GLU A 549 24.38 -2.78 -1.13
N GLY A 550 24.87 -1.56 -1.41
CA GLY A 550 24.03 -0.45 -1.86
C GLY A 550 23.36 -0.72 -3.21
N ARG A 551 24.08 -1.34 -4.15
CA ARG A 551 23.52 -1.76 -5.44
C ARG A 551 22.42 -2.81 -5.25
N ARG A 552 22.67 -3.85 -4.44
CA ARG A 552 21.64 -4.86 -4.16
C ARG A 552 20.42 -4.26 -3.48
N TYR A 553 20.61 -3.33 -2.56
CA TYR A 553 19.51 -2.62 -1.90
C TYR A 553 18.62 -1.85 -2.89
N ILE A 554 19.20 -1.17 -3.89
CA ILE A 554 18.44 -0.51 -4.97
C ILE A 554 17.77 -1.57 -5.87
N PHE A 555 18.47 -2.66 -6.21
CA PHE A 555 17.92 -3.71 -7.06
C PHE A 555 16.66 -4.36 -6.47
N ASP A 556 16.71 -4.71 -5.20
CA ASP A 556 15.61 -5.38 -4.50
C ASP A 556 14.40 -4.42 -4.35
N ASN A 557 14.65 -3.15 -4.04
CA ASN A 557 13.60 -2.25 -3.53
C ASN A 557 13.16 -1.14 -4.50
N VAL A 558 14.04 -0.64 -5.38
CA VAL A 558 13.71 0.39 -6.39
C VAL A 558 13.48 -0.25 -7.75
N LEU A 559 14.39 -1.13 -8.18
CA LEU A 559 14.23 -1.84 -9.47
C LEU A 559 13.25 -3.00 -9.39
N LYS A 560 12.78 -3.38 -8.18
CA LYS A 560 11.83 -4.48 -7.94
C LYS A 560 12.24 -5.79 -8.64
N ASN A 561 13.53 -6.12 -8.61
CA ASN A 561 14.15 -7.28 -9.27
C ASN A 561 14.17 -7.22 -10.82
N HIS A 562 13.98 -6.05 -11.43
CA HIS A 562 14.22 -5.85 -12.86
C HIS A 562 15.66 -5.42 -13.13
N ASP A 563 16.25 -5.88 -14.24
CA ASP A 563 17.61 -5.48 -14.64
C ASP A 563 17.73 -3.97 -14.92
N THR A 564 16.63 -3.34 -15.34
CA THR A 564 16.54 -1.92 -15.64
C THR A 564 15.07 -1.48 -15.60
N LEU A 565 14.83 -0.20 -15.32
CA LEU A 565 13.53 0.44 -15.43
C LEU A 565 13.61 1.65 -16.38
N PRO A 566 12.54 1.94 -17.14
CA PRO A 566 12.44 3.17 -17.90
C PRO A 566 12.05 4.36 -16.99
N LEU A 567 12.29 5.58 -17.47
CA LEU A 567 11.74 6.80 -16.90
C LEU A 567 10.28 6.93 -17.35
N GLY A 568 9.35 6.51 -16.48
CA GLY A 568 7.92 6.47 -16.75
C GLY A 568 7.25 7.85 -16.69
N GLU A 569 7.78 8.74 -15.85
CA GLU A 569 7.26 10.08 -15.63
C GLU A 569 8.40 11.09 -15.42
N PHE A 570 8.17 12.32 -15.92
CA PHE A 570 8.84 13.50 -15.43
C PHE A 570 7.79 14.54 -15.03
N ALA A 571 8.00 15.18 -13.88
CA ALA A 571 7.08 16.16 -13.35
C ALA A 571 7.77 17.31 -12.62
N ILE A 572 7.03 18.40 -12.48
CA ILE A 572 7.41 19.58 -11.70
C ILE A 572 6.35 19.79 -10.64
N GLY A 573 6.66 19.43 -9.39
CA GLY A 573 5.89 19.81 -8.22
C GLY A 573 5.77 21.33 -8.13
N THR A 574 4.61 21.81 -7.68
CA THR A 574 4.28 23.24 -7.53
C THR A 574 3.74 23.57 -6.14
N ASN A 575 3.62 22.59 -5.24
CA ASN A 575 3.11 22.78 -3.89
C ASN A 575 4.19 23.26 -2.92
N THR A 576 4.61 24.51 -3.10
CA THR A 576 5.55 25.18 -2.19
C THR A 576 5.00 25.39 -0.78
N THR A 577 3.68 25.33 -0.62
CA THR A 577 3.02 25.36 0.69
C THR A 577 3.36 24.11 1.50
N ALA A 578 3.22 22.93 0.90
CA ALA A 578 3.62 21.67 1.51
C ALA A 578 5.13 21.65 1.81
N TYR A 579 5.96 22.11 0.86
CA TYR A 579 7.40 22.24 1.07
C TYR A 579 7.74 23.12 2.29
N ALA A 580 7.12 24.30 2.40
CA ALA A 580 7.35 25.21 3.51
C ALA A 580 6.85 24.64 4.85
N ALA A 581 5.72 23.93 4.86
CA ALA A 581 5.24 23.21 6.04
C ALA A 581 6.23 22.11 6.48
N GLY A 582 6.74 21.33 5.53
CA GLY A 582 7.78 20.32 5.78
C GLY A 582 8.97 20.91 6.53
N LYS A 583 9.54 21.99 5.99
CA LYS A 583 10.68 22.72 6.59
C LYS A 583 10.34 23.33 7.96
N LYS A 584 9.16 23.95 8.10
CA LYS A 584 8.72 24.61 9.35
C LYS A 584 8.59 23.63 10.51
N TYR A 585 8.10 22.42 10.24
CA TYR A 585 7.86 21.41 11.26
C TYR A 585 8.98 20.36 11.36
N GLY A 586 9.91 20.32 10.40
CA GLY A 586 11.00 19.34 10.35
C GLY A 586 10.47 17.93 10.10
N ILE A 587 9.58 17.79 9.12
CA ILE A 587 8.84 16.54 8.81
C ILE A 587 9.02 16.10 7.35
N GLU A 588 9.98 16.66 6.62
CA GLU A 588 10.20 16.35 5.20
C GLU A 588 10.50 14.87 4.96
N ASP A 589 11.19 14.22 5.90
CA ASP A 589 11.49 12.78 5.88
C ASP A 589 10.31 11.88 6.25
N LYS A 590 9.20 12.48 6.69
CA LYS A 590 7.99 11.77 7.11
C LYS A 590 6.84 11.95 6.14
N MET A 591 6.96 12.85 5.16
CA MET A 591 5.90 13.07 4.18
C MET A 591 5.77 11.83 3.27
N PRO A 592 4.54 11.38 2.99
CA PRO A 592 4.32 10.31 2.04
C PRO A 592 4.68 10.80 0.63
N ILE A 593 5.01 9.87 -0.27
CA ILE A 593 5.36 10.18 -1.67
C ILE A 593 4.31 11.09 -2.30
N LEU A 594 3.01 10.80 -2.09
CA LEU A 594 1.87 11.61 -2.50
C LEU A 594 2.03 13.12 -2.25
N ILE A 595 2.58 13.50 -1.09
CA ILE A 595 2.82 14.91 -0.74
C ILE A 595 4.21 15.33 -1.20
N ALA A 596 5.22 14.49 -0.98
CA ALA A 596 6.62 14.80 -1.25
C ALA A 596 6.88 15.11 -2.73
N GLU A 597 6.29 14.35 -3.65
CA GLU A 597 6.40 14.56 -5.11
C GLU A 597 5.96 15.97 -5.54
N LYS A 598 4.99 16.56 -4.85
CA LYS A 598 4.48 17.91 -5.13
C LYS A 598 5.41 19.01 -4.63
N THR A 599 6.49 18.67 -3.93
CA THR A 599 7.43 19.61 -3.29
C THR A 599 8.73 19.84 -4.05
N GLY A 600 8.82 19.40 -5.30
CA GLY A 600 9.97 19.64 -6.20
C GLY A 600 9.77 18.96 -7.55
N PRO A 601 10.71 19.05 -8.51
CA PRO A 601 10.69 18.18 -9.66
C PRO A 601 10.94 16.74 -9.24
N HIS A 602 10.19 15.83 -9.84
CA HIS A 602 10.32 14.40 -9.58
C HIS A 602 10.38 13.58 -10.86
N PHE A 603 10.91 12.38 -10.70
CA PHE A 603 11.21 11.43 -11.76
C PHE A 603 10.70 10.07 -11.31
N ALA A 604 9.75 9.49 -12.05
CA ALA A 604 9.28 8.15 -11.76
C ALA A 604 10.03 7.11 -12.58
N VAL A 605 10.61 6.12 -11.90
CA VAL A 605 11.18 4.94 -12.56
C VAL A 605 10.16 3.81 -12.57
N GLY A 606 10.01 3.14 -13.71
CA GLY A 606 9.00 2.09 -13.93
C GLY A 606 7.98 2.47 -14.99
N ASP A 607 6.74 2.02 -14.81
CA ASP A 607 5.64 2.21 -15.75
C ASP A 607 5.24 3.67 -15.89
N THR A 608 4.59 4.02 -17.01
CA THR A 608 4.02 5.36 -17.16
C THR A 608 2.85 5.55 -16.18
N CYS A 609 2.58 6.80 -15.80
CA CYS A 609 1.39 7.19 -15.02
C CYS A 609 0.07 6.80 -15.69
N TYR A 610 0.12 6.51 -17.00
CA TYR A 610 -0.99 6.04 -17.80
C TYR A 610 -1.01 4.52 -17.99
N SER A 611 -0.27 3.75 -17.20
CA SER A 611 -0.24 2.29 -17.28
C SER A 611 -1.65 1.71 -17.37
N TRP A 612 -1.91 0.90 -18.40
CA TRP A 612 -3.23 0.33 -18.77
C TRP A 612 -4.29 1.33 -19.26
N SER A 613 -3.95 2.60 -19.38
CA SER A 613 -4.83 3.70 -19.80
C SER A 613 -4.23 4.53 -20.95
N GLU A 614 -3.13 4.09 -21.57
CA GLU A 614 -2.42 4.88 -22.57
C GLU A 614 -3.26 5.14 -23.83
N ASP A 615 -4.19 4.23 -24.15
CA ASP A 615 -5.09 4.37 -25.30
C ASP A 615 -6.38 5.16 -24.95
N VAL A 616 -6.59 5.52 -23.68
CA VAL A 616 -7.73 6.34 -23.23
C VAL A 616 -7.45 7.81 -23.50
N ARG A 617 -8.35 8.51 -24.20
CA ARG A 617 -8.21 9.95 -24.47
C ARG A 617 -8.54 10.74 -23.20
N VAL A 618 -7.59 11.52 -22.73
CA VAL A 618 -7.71 12.39 -21.56
C VAL A 618 -7.37 13.83 -21.93
N TYR A 619 -7.94 14.77 -21.20
CA TYR A 619 -7.90 16.19 -21.56
C TYR A 619 -7.59 17.04 -20.33
N ASN A 620 -6.74 18.05 -20.53
CA ASN A 620 -6.56 19.09 -19.52
C ASN A 620 -7.83 19.96 -19.37
N PRO A 621 -7.98 20.70 -18.26
CA PRO A 621 -9.12 21.60 -18.04
C PRO A 621 -9.35 22.63 -19.17
N ASN A 622 -8.30 23.00 -19.91
CA ASN A 622 -8.37 23.89 -21.07
C ASN A 622 -8.91 23.21 -22.36
N GLY A 623 -9.21 21.91 -22.31
CA GLY A 623 -9.74 21.11 -23.42
C GLY A 623 -8.69 20.55 -24.40
N LYS A 624 -7.39 20.76 -24.15
CA LYS A 624 -6.32 20.13 -24.95
C LYS A 624 -6.17 18.66 -24.58
N GLU A 625 -6.03 17.81 -25.58
CA GLU A 625 -5.76 16.38 -25.41
C GLU A 625 -4.32 16.15 -24.98
N ILE A 626 -4.13 15.33 -23.95
CA ILE A 626 -2.81 14.96 -23.49
C ILE A 626 -2.32 13.80 -24.36
N VAL A 627 -1.23 14.02 -25.10
CA VAL A 627 -0.74 13.05 -26.10
C VAL A 627 0.45 12.22 -25.62
N ALA A 628 1.19 12.71 -24.61
CA ALA A 628 2.40 12.08 -24.10
C ALA A 628 2.06 11.05 -23.00
N LYS A 629 1.47 9.92 -23.40
CA LYS A 629 0.97 8.87 -22.48
C LYS A 629 1.73 7.55 -22.56
N ASP A 630 2.37 7.30 -23.69
CA ASP A 630 3.18 6.11 -23.90
C ASP A 630 4.62 6.45 -24.30
N ASN A 631 5.46 5.43 -24.18
CA ASN A 631 6.88 5.49 -24.49
C ASN A 631 7.31 4.17 -25.15
N SER A 632 8.58 4.03 -25.55
CA SER A 632 9.02 2.85 -26.31
C SER A 632 8.96 1.53 -25.52
N CYS A 633 8.86 1.57 -24.19
CA CYS A 633 8.55 0.40 -23.37
C CYS A 633 7.05 0.11 -23.35
N SER A 634 6.21 1.07 -22.95
CA SER A 634 4.76 0.84 -22.81
C SER A 634 4.05 0.64 -24.15
N LEU A 635 4.62 1.09 -25.27
CA LEU A 635 4.13 0.79 -26.62
C LEU A 635 4.16 -0.71 -26.96
N LYS A 636 5.04 -1.49 -26.32
CA LYS A 636 5.10 -2.94 -26.52
C LYS A 636 3.79 -3.62 -26.13
N ARG A 637 2.91 -2.98 -25.35
CA ARG A 637 1.59 -3.52 -24.97
C ARG A 637 0.74 -3.96 -26.17
N LYS A 638 0.98 -3.34 -27.33
CA LYS A 638 0.27 -3.63 -28.59
C LYS A 638 0.70 -4.96 -29.22
N GLU A 639 1.86 -5.49 -28.81
CA GLU A 639 2.45 -6.74 -29.30
C GLU A 639 2.53 -7.80 -28.21
N ASP A 640 3.08 -7.42 -27.05
CA ASP A 640 3.25 -8.25 -25.86
C ASP A 640 3.06 -7.38 -24.58
N PRO A 641 1.87 -7.45 -23.95
CA PRO A 641 1.58 -6.76 -22.68
C PRO A 641 2.56 -7.10 -21.55
N SER A 642 3.12 -8.32 -21.52
CA SER A 642 4.04 -8.72 -20.46
C SER A 642 5.40 -8.03 -20.54
N ALA A 643 5.78 -7.55 -21.73
CA ALA A 643 7.02 -6.81 -21.98
C ALA A 643 6.87 -5.28 -21.83
N ALA A 644 5.65 -4.81 -21.56
CA ALA A 644 5.30 -3.39 -21.50
C ALA A 644 5.24 -2.82 -20.07
N TYR A 645 4.83 -3.67 -19.11
CA TYR A 645 4.51 -3.27 -17.75
C TYR A 645 5.40 -3.97 -16.72
N PHE A 646 6.13 -3.17 -15.96
CA PHE A 646 7.03 -3.57 -14.88
C PHE A 646 6.30 -3.69 -13.53
N GLN A 647 5.04 -3.24 -13.44
CA GLN A 647 4.23 -3.29 -12.21
C GLN A 647 4.82 -2.48 -11.05
N CYS A 648 5.61 -1.46 -11.37
CA CYS A 648 6.18 -0.52 -10.42
C CYS A 648 6.18 0.90 -10.99
N HIS A 649 6.08 1.89 -10.10
CA HIS A 649 6.18 3.31 -10.40
C HIS A 649 6.71 3.97 -9.13
N THR A 650 7.93 4.50 -9.17
CA THR A 650 8.60 5.02 -7.98
C THR A 650 9.11 6.43 -8.22
N ASP A 651 8.46 7.40 -7.57
CA ASP A 651 8.78 8.82 -7.66
C ASP A 651 9.97 9.22 -6.81
N ILE A 652 10.93 9.89 -7.43
CA ILE A 652 12.15 10.39 -6.78
C ILE A 652 12.19 11.90 -6.95
N THR A 653 11.99 12.63 -5.85
CA THR A 653 11.89 14.10 -5.84
C THR A 653 13.24 14.75 -5.53
N VAL A 654 13.62 15.75 -6.31
CA VAL A 654 14.77 16.62 -6.02
C VAL A 654 14.30 17.84 -5.20
N PRO A 655 14.85 18.10 -4.00
CA PRO A 655 14.43 19.23 -3.18
C PRO A 655 14.70 20.59 -3.85
N TYR A 656 13.80 21.58 -3.67
CA TYR A 656 14.01 22.93 -4.24
C TYR A 656 15.35 23.58 -3.85
N GLU A 657 15.79 23.40 -2.60
CA GLU A 657 17.05 23.96 -2.12
C GLU A 657 18.29 23.36 -2.80
N GLU A 658 18.15 22.20 -3.43
CA GLU A 658 19.19 21.50 -4.18
C GLU A 658 19.12 21.77 -5.69
N LEU A 659 18.17 22.59 -6.16
CA LEU A 659 18.00 22.91 -7.59
C LEU A 659 18.70 24.20 -7.98
N GLU A 660 19.53 24.11 -9.02
CA GLU A 660 20.06 25.28 -9.71
C GLU A 660 19.06 25.82 -10.74
N GLU A 661 18.56 24.94 -11.61
CA GLU A 661 17.78 25.36 -12.77
C GLU A 661 16.86 24.25 -13.28
N ILE A 662 15.63 24.65 -13.63
CA ILE A 662 14.79 23.91 -14.57
C ILE A 662 14.52 24.83 -15.75
N SER A 663 14.92 24.41 -16.95
CA SER A 663 14.65 25.15 -18.18
C SER A 663 14.15 24.24 -19.29
N VAL A 664 13.23 24.77 -20.10
CA VAL A 664 12.78 24.11 -21.32
C VAL A 664 13.54 24.69 -22.52
N VAL A 665 14.13 23.81 -23.32
CA VAL A 665 14.85 24.18 -24.54
C VAL A 665 13.91 23.95 -25.71
N THR A 666 13.59 25.04 -26.39
CA THR A 666 12.73 25.08 -27.58
C THR A 666 13.45 24.58 -28.83
N LYS A 667 12.70 24.34 -29.91
CA LYS A 667 13.24 23.89 -31.22
C LYS A 667 14.24 24.88 -31.85
N ASP A 668 14.13 26.17 -31.54
CA ASP A 668 15.05 27.22 -31.98
C ASP A 668 16.26 27.40 -31.04
N GLY A 669 16.39 26.54 -30.02
CA GLY A 669 17.49 26.57 -29.05
C GLY A 669 17.35 27.67 -28.00
N LYS A 670 16.19 28.34 -27.91
CA LYS A 670 15.90 29.29 -26.82
C LYS A 670 15.63 28.53 -25.53
N HIS A 671 16.26 28.96 -24.45
CA HIS A 671 16.03 28.47 -23.10
C HIS A 671 14.96 29.32 -22.41
N ILE A 672 13.87 28.70 -21.97
CA ILE A 672 12.87 29.33 -21.11
C ILE A 672 13.08 28.77 -19.70
N ILE A 673 13.52 29.62 -18.78
CA ILE A 673 13.80 29.22 -17.40
C ILE A 673 12.49 29.21 -16.63
N LEU A 674 12.16 28.07 -16.02
CA LEU A 674 10.98 27.87 -15.19
C LEU A 674 11.30 28.10 -13.73
N ILE A 675 12.40 27.48 -13.27
CA ILE A 675 12.92 27.58 -11.92
C ILE A 675 14.38 27.99 -11.98
N LYS A 676 14.79 28.94 -11.15
CA LYS A 676 16.20 29.28 -10.90
C LYS A 676 16.44 29.35 -9.40
N ASP A 677 17.49 28.69 -8.94
CA ASP A 677 17.91 28.63 -7.54
C ASP A 677 16.79 28.20 -6.57
N GLY A 678 15.96 27.24 -6.99
CA GLY A 678 14.82 26.75 -6.21
C GLY A 678 13.61 27.68 -6.18
N ARG A 679 13.57 28.73 -7.03
CA ARG A 679 12.47 29.71 -7.11
C ARG A 679 11.83 29.69 -8.49
N PHE A 680 10.51 29.84 -8.53
CA PHE A 680 9.76 29.99 -9.78
C PHE A 680 10.02 31.37 -10.40
N VAL A 681 10.58 31.41 -11.60
CA VAL A 681 10.97 32.67 -12.28
C VAL A 681 10.21 32.91 -13.59
N LEU A 682 9.41 31.94 -14.04
CA LEU A 682 8.55 32.12 -15.19
C LEU A 682 7.46 33.17 -14.88
N PRO A 683 7.26 34.19 -15.72
CA PRO A 683 6.21 35.18 -15.52
C PRO A 683 4.83 34.53 -15.37
N GLY A 684 4.10 34.87 -14.30
CA GLY A 684 2.79 34.30 -13.97
C GLY A 684 2.83 33.15 -12.95
N THR A 685 4.02 32.72 -12.53
CA THR A 685 4.21 31.65 -11.53
C THR A 685 4.70 32.14 -10.16
N GLU A 686 4.90 33.45 -10.00
CA GLU A 686 5.55 34.05 -8.83
C GLU A 686 4.78 33.83 -7.53
N ILE A 687 3.46 33.62 -7.61
CA ILE A 687 2.61 33.32 -6.45
C ILE A 687 3.07 32.06 -5.71
N LEU A 688 3.67 31.10 -6.41
CA LEU A 688 4.23 29.90 -5.81
C LEU A 688 5.43 30.20 -4.91
N ASN A 689 6.07 31.36 -5.03
CA ASN A 689 7.18 31.72 -4.16
C ASN A 689 6.73 32.32 -2.81
N GLU A 690 5.45 32.70 -2.63
CA GLU A 690 4.98 33.32 -1.39
C GLU A 690 5.18 32.44 -0.14
N PRO A 691 4.86 31.13 -0.15
CA PRO A 691 5.14 30.25 0.99
C PRO A 691 6.63 30.15 1.30
N LEU A 692 7.47 30.15 0.26
CA LEU A 692 8.92 30.01 0.39
C LEU A 692 9.60 31.24 1.02
N LYS A 693 8.97 32.42 0.99
CA LYS A 693 9.50 33.63 1.68
C LYS A 693 9.46 33.49 3.19
N GLN A 694 8.56 32.65 3.71
CA GLN A 694 8.44 32.41 5.15
C GLN A 694 9.65 31.65 5.72
N LEU A 695 10.42 30.97 4.87
CA LEU A 695 11.62 30.22 5.23
C LEU A 695 12.89 31.09 5.28
N GLU A 696 12.82 32.33 4.79
CA GLU A 696 13.97 33.23 4.69
C GLU A 696 14.18 34.09 5.96
N ASN A 697 13.29 33.96 6.95
CA ASN A 697 13.29 34.77 8.18
C ASN A 697 13.69 33.99 9.43
#